data_AF-A0A8D6UBN6-F1
#
_entry.id   AF-A0A8D6UBN6-F1
#
_cell.length_a   1.000
_cell.length_b   1.000
_cell.length_c   1.000
_cell.angle_alpha   90.00
_cell.angle_beta   90.00
_cell.angle_gamma   90.00
#
_symmetry.space_group_name_H-M   'P 1'
#
loop_
_entity.id
_entity.type
_entity.pdbx_description
1 polymer ?
#
loop_
_entity_poly.entity_id
_entity_poly.type
_entity_poly.pdbx_seq_one_letter_code
_entity_poly.pdbx_strand_id
1 'polypeptide(L)'
;MTTSGLPFELGWVELAYKKSTKSWFHDHEVHEVLRRSGISHPKHLEGNEWFETDLETAKEAIKAVKDGRSFISETQAAYKAEKVKITLRPEQDAAVKQTQKTYKKKNRMLWNAKMRFGKTLTSLELIKQEGFQRVLIMTHRPVVRDSWFEDYKKMEMAEAGYLYRSVDKGEKLTTLKSGDKPFIYFTSIQYLRYNGAQANLPLFSDIDWDLIIIDEAHEGTQTELSDTVMKSLVKDGHTKILELSGTPFNLLDQFEPEQVYTWDYVMEQQAKLKWDLENPEQPNPYEQLPEVLMYTFEMKHKEKFTDENKSFNFREFFRVDDKGELVYKADVRRFLDNITNPDSETNYPFSTREYRDELRHTLWIMPGVREANAFEKLLKEHPVFGLDYKIVNVVRNDKSDNILDTSGDDLSKVRQAITDDPSQTKTITLTVRRLTTGVNVSEWTAVMFLSNTSSSTNYLQAAFRAQTPFSHEKLGMKKRCYIFDFAPDRALTVMAETAQINSGVGKKNTHQQKQAMANLLNFLPILGKSDNGMEPFNVDRMLTQIKKVYADKAVRSGFEDDSLYNDNLLTLTSDDAELFNKLNAIVGKTQKQKTPTKVTINVSDLTDEEYDQAEKAKKKRPHERSQEEKEAMEKLKEARKQQKTMISILRGVSIRIPMMIYGMDVDLSKDITIEDFIKEVDDESWKEFMPSGFTKGMFKEITKYYDAEVFIEAGRIIRQRAKSFDSLDFIERAEEVATLFGSFKNPDKETVLTPWRVVNMQIAKGIGGLNFYDDNFESMTDGATPNLHWVDTDVTDSVYHPETKIIDINAKTGLYPLHAAMSIYYQYVQNNDDNRFDAESVYRGILENNIYAIAKTPMAKTITERTLKGYKKYKTNVAYIENFSDTLKSSIEEGKKQVEEAFDKVKFDVVIGNPPYQESLEGTSDRPIYNYFMDLSYEIADKSILITPARFLFNAGKTPKAWNRKMLADEHLKVVYYEQDSSQVFPNTDIKGGIVITYHDCKKYFGAIEVFTAHEKLNQILQKVVMKPDFESLSKIIYSSDSYRLTEKMHKDVPTAKGRLSNGHEFDVTTNIFEKLPDVFINNNDSQVGDFVRIIGRENNDRVYKWVDRRYINGPFNFKNYKVILPKSNGSGILGEALSPPIIGAPFTGHTQTFLSIGSFDAKSEAEACIKYIKTKFARTLLGILKITQHNPAEKWNYVPLQNFSDNSDIDWSKSISEIDYQLYKKYGLSDEEIAFIEEKVKEME
;
A
#
# COMPACT_ATOMS: atom_id res chain seq x y z
N MET A 1 52.92 -22.40 -7.65
CA MET A 1 53.96 -23.42 -7.84
C MET A 1 55.30 -22.74 -8.06
N THR A 2 56.10 -22.63 -7.00
CA THR A 2 57.54 -22.38 -7.12
C THR A 2 58.25 -23.72 -6.98
N THR A 3 57.98 -24.64 -7.91
CA THR A 3 58.87 -25.78 -8.14
C THR A 3 60.22 -25.19 -8.52
N SER A 4 61.29 -25.67 -7.89
CA SER A 4 62.67 -25.16 -7.86
C SER A 4 63.41 -25.06 -9.22
N GLY A 5 62.69 -24.93 -10.34
CA GLY A 5 63.26 -24.76 -11.68
C GLY A 5 64.01 -25.99 -12.19
N LEU A 6 63.83 -27.15 -11.55
CA LEU A 6 64.49 -28.39 -11.95
C LEU A 6 63.85 -28.93 -13.25
N PRO A 7 64.65 -29.33 -14.24
CA PRO A 7 64.13 -30.08 -15.38
C PRO A 7 63.54 -31.41 -14.91
N PHE A 8 62.34 -31.75 -15.38
CA PHE A 8 61.62 -32.97 -15.00
C PHE A 8 61.20 -33.79 -16.22
N GLU A 9 61.06 -35.10 -16.03
CA GLU A 9 60.44 -36.02 -16.99
C GLU A 9 59.18 -36.63 -16.35
N LEU A 10 58.05 -36.61 -17.05
CA LEU A 10 56.77 -37.10 -16.54
C LEU A 10 56.73 -38.64 -16.58
N GLY A 11 56.97 -39.29 -15.44
CA GLY A 11 57.00 -40.76 -15.34
C GLY A 11 55.64 -41.46 -15.17
N TRP A 12 54.64 -40.80 -14.59
CA TRP A 12 53.32 -41.42 -14.31
C TRP A 12 52.21 -40.38 -14.13
N VAL A 13 50.98 -40.75 -14.49
CA VAL A 13 49.77 -39.93 -14.31
C VAL A 13 48.61 -40.81 -13.89
N GLU A 14 47.95 -40.45 -12.80
CA GLU A 14 46.69 -41.06 -12.38
C GLU A 14 45.82 -40.07 -11.59
N LEU A 15 44.52 -40.36 -11.46
CA LEU A 15 43.60 -39.49 -10.72
C LEU A 15 43.87 -39.57 -9.21
N ALA A 16 44.00 -38.41 -8.55
CA ALA A 16 44.18 -38.29 -7.11
C ALA A 16 42.87 -38.45 -6.32
N TYR A 17 42.16 -39.57 -6.52
CA TYR A 17 40.85 -39.85 -5.91
C TYR A 17 40.86 -41.14 -5.08
N LYS A 18 40.34 -41.07 -3.85
CA LYS A 18 40.12 -42.21 -2.95
C LYS A 18 38.71 -42.75 -3.11
N LYS A 19 38.59 -43.96 -3.67
CA LYS A 19 37.28 -44.60 -3.88
C LYS A 19 36.56 -44.96 -2.58
N SER A 20 37.30 -45.28 -1.53
CA SER A 20 36.78 -45.66 -0.20
C SER A 20 36.10 -44.49 0.53
N THR A 21 36.71 -43.31 0.50
CA THR A 21 36.22 -42.10 1.19
C THR A 21 35.51 -41.12 0.26
N LYS A 22 35.45 -41.40 -1.05
CA LYS A 22 34.90 -40.54 -2.10
C LYS A 22 35.50 -39.12 -2.12
N SER A 23 36.78 -38.99 -1.81
CA SER A 23 37.47 -37.70 -1.66
C SER A 23 38.69 -37.59 -2.57
N TRP A 24 39.02 -36.37 -2.98
CA TRP A 24 40.31 -36.07 -3.62
C TRP A 24 41.40 -35.97 -2.54
N PHE A 25 42.63 -36.29 -2.91
CA PHE A 25 43.81 -36.17 -2.04
C PHE A 25 44.88 -35.31 -2.70
N HIS A 26 45.74 -34.73 -1.89
CA HIS A 26 46.88 -33.91 -2.36
C HIS A 26 48.19 -34.68 -2.24
N ASP A 27 49.23 -34.14 -2.87
CA ASP A 27 50.61 -34.63 -2.79
C ASP A 27 51.10 -34.77 -1.34
N HIS A 28 50.67 -33.90 -0.41
CA HIS A 28 50.98 -33.99 1.02
C HIS A 28 50.70 -35.37 1.65
N GLU A 29 49.63 -36.04 1.22
CA GLU A 29 49.26 -37.37 1.74
C GLU A 29 50.20 -38.45 1.19
N VAL A 30 50.67 -38.27 -0.05
CA VAL A 30 51.71 -39.13 -0.65
C VAL A 30 53.05 -38.88 0.05
N HIS A 31 53.39 -37.62 0.31
CA HIS A 31 54.59 -37.22 1.06
C HIS A 31 54.60 -37.82 2.47
N GLU A 32 53.46 -37.84 3.16
CA GLU A 32 53.32 -38.46 4.48
C GLU A 32 53.56 -39.98 4.42
N VAL A 33 53.00 -40.67 3.42
CA VAL A 33 53.23 -42.10 3.21
C VAL A 33 54.71 -42.40 2.90
N LEU A 34 55.35 -41.58 2.07
CA LEU A 34 56.78 -41.70 1.76
C LEU A 34 57.64 -41.49 3.03
N ARG A 35 57.39 -40.42 3.79
CA ARG A 35 58.08 -40.17 5.08
C ARG A 35 57.91 -41.31 6.06
N ARG A 36 56.67 -41.81 6.24
CA ARG A 36 56.36 -42.93 7.13
C ARG A 36 56.94 -44.26 6.65
N SER A 37 57.24 -44.37 5.37
CA SER A 37 57.93 -45.53 4.78
C SER A 37 59.46 -45.40 4.81
N GLY A 38 60.01 -44.38 5.49
CA GLY A 38 61.45 -44.19 5.65
C GLY A 38 62.14 -43.50 4.47
N ILE A 39 61.37 -42.93 3.54
CA ILE A 39 61.91 -42.23 2.36
C ILE A 39 62.04 -40.75 2.72
N SER A 40 63.27 -40.25 2.73
CA SER A 40 63.61 -38.90 3.17
C SER A 40 63.70 -37.90 2.01
N HIS A 41 63.57 -36.62 2.36
CA HIS A 41 63.90 -35.51 1.48
C HIS A 41 65.38 -35.52 1.08
N PRO A 42 65.72 -35.11 -0.16
CA PRO A 42 67.09 -34.94 -0.60
C PRO A 42 67.84 -33.92 0.28
N LYS A 43 69.04 -34.26 0.74
CA LYS A 43 69.83 -33.41 1.65
C LYS A 43 70.31 -32.07 1.04
N HIS A 44 70.21 -31.93 -0.29
CA HIS A 44 70.81 -30.83 -1.05
C HIS A 44 69.79 -29.95 -1.78
N LEU A 45 68.49 -30.20 -1.59
CA LEU A 45 67.41 -29.40 -2.18
C LEU A 45 66.64 -28.68 -1.07
N GLU A 46 66.41 -27.39 -1.24
CA GLU A 46 65.52 -26.62 -0.37
C GLU A 46 64.05 -26.94 -0.72
N GLY A 47 63.23 -27.20 0.30
CA GLY A 47 61.79 -27.44 0.16
C GLY A 47 61.33 -28.84 0.56
N ASN A 48 60.05 -28.95 0.94
CA ASN A 48 59.42 -30.20 1.42
C ASN A 48 58.73 -31.02 0.32
N GLU A 49 58.75 -30.56 -0.94
CA GLU A 49 58.07 -31.20 -2.07
C GLU A 49 58.85 -32.39 -2.66
N TRP A 50 60.18 -32.45 -2.47
CA TRP A 50 61.04 -33.42 -3.16
C TRP A 50 61.40 -34.63 -2.29
N PHE A 51 61.33 -35.84 -2.86
CA PHE A 51 61.69 -37.10 -2.21
C PHE A 51 62.72 -37.86 -3.06
N GLU A 52 63.74 -38.43 -2.43
CA GLU A 52 64.72 -39.28 -3.11
C GLU A 52 64.15 -40.71 -3.24
N THR A 53 63.48 -41.00 -4.35
CA THR A 53 62.77 -42.28 -4.58
C THR A 53 62.69 -42.65 -6.07
N ASP A 54 62.33 -43.90 -6.38
CA ASP A 54 62.06 -44.36 -7.74
C ASP A 54 60.57 -44.32 -8.11
N LEU A 55 60.27 -44.48 -9.40
CA LEU A 55 58.91 -44.40 -9.93
C LEU A 55 57.96 -45.45 -9.35
N GLU A 56 58.44 -46.67 -9.12
CA GLU A 56 57.59 -47.76 -8.61
C GLU A 56 57.24 -47.54 -7.15
N THR A 57 58.19 -47.08 -6.34
CA THR A 57 57.99 -46.70 -4.94
C THR A 57 57.00 -45.54 -4.82
N ALA A 58 57.07 -44.54 -5.71
CA ALA A 58 56.10 -43.46 -5.76
C ALA A 58 54.68 -43.96 -6.12
N LYS A 59 54.54 -44.88 -7.09
CA LYS A 59 53.26 -45.53 -7.42
C LYS A 59 52.69 -46.31 -6.23
N GLU A 60 53.53 -47.03 -5.49
CA GLU A 60 53.10 -47.76 -4.30
C GLU A 60 52.66 -46.83 -3.18
N ALA A 61 53.31 -45.67 -3.01
CA ALA A 61 52.88 -44.64 -2.08
C ALA A 61 51.51 -44.06 -2.45
N ILE A 62 51.29 -43.75 -3.74
CA ILE A 62 49.99 -43.27 -4.24
C ILE A 62 48.91 -44.35 -4.03
N LYS A 63 49.22 -45.61 -4.32
CA LYS A 63 48.33 -46.74 -4.07
C LYS A 63 48.01 -46.88 -2.58
N ALA A 64 49.00 -46.75 -1.70
CA ALA A 64 48.79 -46.76 -0.26
C ALA A 64 47.83 -45.64 0.19
N VAL A 65 47.98 -44.42 -0.32
CA VAL A 65 47.03 -43.33 -0.04
C VAL A 65 45.61 -43.68 -0.50
N LYS A 66 45.46 -44.26 -1.69
CA LYS A 66 44.15 -44.70 -2.24
C LYS A 66 43.49 -45.82 -1.44
N ASP A 67 44.31 -46.72 -0.91
CA ASP A 67 43.90 -47.84 -0.07
C ASP A 67 43.66 -47.42 1.39
N GLY A 68 43.99 -46.17 1.77
CA GLY A 68 43.91 -45.69 3.15
C GLY A 68 45.04 -46.21 4.05
N ARG A 69 46.15 -46.69 3.47
CA ARG A 69 47.36 -47.14 4.15
C ARG A 69 48.29 -45.96 4.42
N SER A 70 48.95 -45.98 5.59
CA SER A 70 49.91 -44.93 5.98
C SER A 70 51.36 -45.22 5.56
N PHE A 71 51.65 -46.38 4.96
CA PHE A 71 52.98 -46.81 4.53
C PHE A 71 52.88 -47.78 3.33
N ILE A 72 54.00 -47.99 2.65
CA ILE A 72 54.10 -48.77 1.41
C ILE A 72 54.00 -50.30 1.63
N SER A 73 54.69 -50.86 2.64
CA SER A 73 54.79 -52.32 2.87
C SER A 73 53.54 -52.97 3.52
N GLU A 74 53.35 -54.29 3.38
CA GLU A 74 52.30 -55.06 4.06
C GLU A 74 52.66 -55.50 5.49
N THR A 75 53.95 -55.46 5.87
CA THR A 75 54.41 -55.87 7.21
C THR A 75 54.09 -54.81 8.26
N GLN A 76 53.13 -55.14 9.13
CA GLN A 76 52.73 -54.40 10.32
C GLN A 76 53.92 -54.18 11.26
N ALA A 77 54.50 -52.98 11.30
CA ALA A 77 54.91 -52.44 12.59
C ALA A 77 53.61 -52.19 13.36
N ALA A 78 53.51 -52.70 14.60
CA ALA A 78 52.31 -52.69 15.41
C ALA A 78 51.75 -51.27 15.62
N TYR A 79 50.88 -50.83 14.71
CA TYR A 79 50.20 -49.55 14.77
C TYR A 79 48.79 -49.76 14.24
N LYS A 80 47.81 -49.62 15.14
CA LYS A 80 46.41 -49.46 14.75
C LYS A 80 46.33 -48.17 13.98
N ALA A 81 45.74 -48.19 12.79
CA ALA A 81 45.40 -46.98 12.06
C ALA A 81 44.76 -45.99 13.06
N GLU A 82 45.42 -44.86 13.30
CA GLU A 82 44.79 -43.76 14.01
C GLU A 82 43.55 -43.41 13.20
N LYS A 83 42.37 -43.67 13.79
CA LYS A 83 41.12 -43.19 13.21
C LYS A 83 41.31 -41.69 12.96
N VAL A 84 41.00 -41.23 11.75
CA VAL A 84 41.08 -39.82 11.38
C VAL A 84 40.22 -39.04 12.38
N LYS A 85 40.88 -38.37 13.34
CA LYS A 85 40.21 -37.57 14.37
C LYS A 85 39.71 -36.29 13.70
N ILE A 86 38.43 -35.96 13.87
CA ILE A 86 37.88 -34.71 13.36
C ILE A 86 38.53 -33.55 14.12
N THR A 87 39.34 -32.76 13.42
CA THR A 87 39.96 -31.54 13.95
C THR A 87 39.06 -30.34 13.64
N LEU A 88 38.70 -29.57 14.66
CA LEU A 88 37.97 -28.32 14.45
C LEU A 88 38.82 -27.33 13.66
N ARG A 89 38.17 -26.58 12.77
CA ARG A 89 38.80 -25.46 12.08
C ARG A 89 39.05 -24.29 13.05
N PRO A 90 39.96 -23.36 12.74
CA PRO A 90 40.34 -22.28 13.66
C PRO A 90 39.15 -21.46 14.18
N GLU A 91 38.18 -21.16 13.33
CA GLU A 91 36.97 -20.41 13.69
C GLU A 91 36.04 -21.22 14.59
N GLN A 92 35.95 -22.54 14.39
CA GLN A 92 35.15 -23.43 15.22
C GLN A 92 35.74 -23.53 16.63
N ASP A 93 37.06 -23.68 16.72
CA ASP A 93 37.78 -23.67 17.99
C ASP A 93 37.66 -22.31 18.70
N ALA A 94 37.72 -21.20 17.95
CA ALA A 94 37.48 -19.86 18.49
C ALA A 94 36.06 -19.69 19.06
N ALA A 95 35.03 -20.24 18.39
CA ALA A 95 33.65 -20.23 18.87
C ALA A 95 33.50 -21.00 20.19
N VAL A 96 34.13 -22.18 20.30
CA VAL A 96 34.17 -22.97 21.54
C VAL A 96 34.84 -22.17 22.64
N LYS A 97 36.06 -21.67 22.42
CA LYS A 97 36.82 -20.90 23.42
C LYS A 97 36.10 -19.65 23.89
N GLN A 98 35.49 -18.89 22.97
CA GLN A 98 34.69 -17.72 23.34
C GLN A 98 33.48 -18.12 24.18
N THR A 99 32.78 -19.20 23.80
CA THR A 99 31.63 -19.70 24.55
C THR A 99 32.01 -20.11 25.97
N GLN A 100 33.10 -20.86 26.14
CA GLN A 100 33.65 -21.24 27.45
C GLN A 100 33.99 -20.02 28.30
N LYS A 101 34.63 -19.00 27.70
CA LYS A 101 34.94 -17.73 28.36
C LYS A 101 33.68 -16.99 28.80
N THR A 102 32.66 -16.94 27.94
CA THR A 102 31.37 -16.28 28.22
C THR A 102 30.60 -17.01 29.31
N TYR A 103 30.61 -18.35 29.31
CA TYR A 103 29.92 -19.17 30.31
C TYR A 103 30.46 -19.03 31.74
N LYS A 104 31.67 -18.49 31.92
CA LYS A 104 32.20 -18.11 33.24
C LYS A 104 31.47 -16.91 33.86
N LYS A 105 30.86 -16.05 33.04
CA LYS A 105 30.23 -14.77 33.47
C LYS A 105 28.75 -14.69 33.18
N LYS A 106 28.28 -15.36 32.14
CA LYS A 106 26.92 -15.31 31.61
C LYS A 106 26.43 -16.73 31.32
N ASN A 107 25.13 -16.91 31.13
CA ASN A 107 24.55 -18.24 30.87
C ASN A 107 24.04 -18.41 29.43
N ARG A 108 24.16 -17.38 28.57
CA ARG A 108 23.66 -17.40 27.19
C ARG A 108 24.75 -17.05 26.20
N MET A 109 24.76 -17.75 25.06
CA MET A 109 25.66 -17.50 23.94
C MET A 109 24.90 -17.69 22.61
N LEU A 110 25.10 -16.78 21.66
CA LEU A 110 24.62 -16.89 20.29
C LEU A 110 25.78 -17.15 19.34
N TRP A 111 25.67 -18.21 18.53
CA TRP A 111 26.52 -18.39 17.36
C TRP A 111 25.78 -17.88 16.13
N ASN A 112 26.13 -16.67 15.71
CA ASN A 112 25.79 -16.09 14.42
C ASN A 112 26.75 -16.64 13.35
N ALA A 113 26.54 -17.91 12.98
CA ALA A 113 27.46 -18.64 12.13
C ALA A 113 26.73 -19.21 10.92
N LYS A 114 27.23 -18.92 9.72
CA LYS A 114 26.63 -19.34 8.44
C LYS A 114 26.28 -20.83 8.37
N MET A 115 25.38 -21.22 7.46
CA MET A 115 24.81 -22.57 7.36
C MET A 115 25.84 -23.70 7.09
N ARG A 116 27.08 -23.39 6.71
CA ARG A 116 28.18 -24.35 6.49
C ARG A 116 29.36 -24.18 7.45
N PHE A 117 29.13 -23.51 8.58
CA PHE A 117 30.09 -23.40 9.68
C PHE A 117 30.36 -24.75 10.37
N GLY A 118 29.42 -25.69 10.35
CA GLY A 118 29.52 -26.94 11.12
C GLY A 118 29.01 -26.82 12.55
N LYS A 119 27.95 -26.03 12.78
CA LYS A 119 27.43 -25.72 14.13
C LYS A 119 27.21 -26.98 14.98
N THR A 120 26.59 -28.00 14.43
CA THR A 120 26.32 -29.28 15.09
C THR A 120 27.59 -29.95 15.63
N LEU A 121 28.61 -30.16 14.78
CA LEU A 121 29.87 -30.81 15.21
C LEU A 121 30.64 -29.97 16.24
N THR A 122 30.65 -28.64 16.08
CA THR A 122 31.31 -27.71 17.00
C THR A 122 30.60 -27.66 18.35
N SER A 123 29.26 -27.75 18.37
CA SER A 123 28.49 -27.84 19.62
C SER A 123 28.70 -29.16 20.34
N LEU A 124 28.82 -30.28 19.63
CA LEU A 124 29.15 -31.58 20.23
C LEU A 124 30.56 -31.58 20.85
N GLU A 125 31.52 -30.92 20.20
CA GLU A 125 32.85 -30.74 20.77
C GLU A 125 32.83 -29.86 22.03
N LEU A 126 32.04 -28.77 22.05
CA LEU A 126 31.82 -27.97 23.26
C LEU A 126 31.25 -28.81 24.40
N ILE A 127 30.25 -29.66 24.11
CA ILE A 127 29.67 -30.59 25.11
C ILE A 127 30.74 -31.50 25.69
N LYS A 128 31.57 -32.08 24.81
CA LYS A 128 32.66 -32.99 25.20
C LYS A 128 33.72 -32.30 26.05
N GLN A 129 34.11 -31.07 25.72
CA GLN A 129 35.13 -30.31 26.43
C GLN A 129 34.66 -29.78 27.79
N GLU A 130 33.41 -29.32 27.89
CA GLU A 130 32.83 -28.82 29.15
C GLU A 130 32.32 -29.95 30.06
N GLY A 131 32.13 -31.16 29.53
CA GLY A 131 31.68 -32.32 30.30
C GLY A 131 30.23 -32.20 30.80
N PHE A 132 29.35 -31.54 30.05
CA PHE A 132 27.94 -31.39 30.42
C PHE A 132 27.26 -32.75 30.56
N GLN A 133 26.56 -33.02 31.66
CA GLN A 133 25.98 -34.34 31.93
C GLN A 133 24.62 -34.52 31.25
N ARG A 134 23.79 -33.48 31.27
CA ARG A 134 22.41 -33.51 30.74
C ARG A 134 22.23 -32.40 29.71
N VAL A 135 22.16 -32.79 28.44
CA VAL A 135 22.04 -31.83 27.33
C VAL A 135 20.72 -32.01 26.58
N LEU A 136 19.99 -30.92 26.40
CA LEU A 136 18.78 -30.89 25.60
C LEU A 136 19.02 -30.11 24.30
N ILE A 137 18.80 -30.75 23.16
CA ILE A 137 18.80 -30.09 21.85
C ILE A 137 17.34 -29.92 21.42
N MET A 138 16.96 -28.67 21.17
CA MET A 138 15.64 -28.27 20.72
C MET A 138 15.73 -27.62 19.35
N THR A 139 14.73 -27.88 18.51
CA THR A 139 14.60 -27.24 17.20
C THR A 139 13.14 -27.10 16.81
N HIS A 140 12.83 -26.11 15.97
CA HIS A 140 11.53 -26.02 15.30
C HIS A 140 11.40 -26.95 14.09
N ARG A 141 12.49 -27.61 13.66
CA ARG A 141 12.57 -28.44 12.46
C ARG A 141 12.92 -29.89 12.79
N PRO A 142 11.93 -30.78 13.04
CA PRO A 142 12.19 -32.18 13.43
C PRO A 142 13.12 -32.94 12.46
N VAL A 143 13.14 -32.56 11.19
CA VAL A 143 13.91 -33.23 10.14
C VAL A 143 15.43 -33.16 10.29
N VAL A 144 15.97 -32.21 11.07
CA VAL A 144 17.43 -32.14 11.31
C VAL A 144 17.96 -33.20 12.27
N ARG A 145 17.06 -33.97 12.89
CA ARG A 145 17.37 -35.02 13.87
C ARG A 145 18.42 -36.01 13.37
N ASP A 146 18.27 -36.50 12.14
CA ASP A 146 19.17 -37.50 11.59
C ASP A 146 20.57 -36.93 11.37
N SER A 147 20.68 -35.65 10.98
CA SER A 147 21.96 -34.94 10.86
C SER A 147 22.67 -34.83 12.21
N TRP A 148 21.94 -34.47 13.27
CA TRP A 148 22.51 -34.43 14.64
C TRP A 148 22.99 -35.80 15.10
N PHE A 149 22.27 -36.88 14.77
CA PHE A 149 22.68 -38.23 15.12
C PHE A 149 23.89 -38.72 14.32
N GLU A 150 23.98 -38.38 13.03
CA GLU A 150 25.16 -38.67 12.22
C GLU A 150 26.40 -37.96 12.76
N ASP A 151 26.29 -36.69 13.12
CA ASP A 151 27.42 -35.93 13.68
C ASP A 151 27.80 -36.42 15.08
N TYR A 152 26.83 -36.85 15.90
CA TYR A 152 27.10 -37.55 17.16
C TYR A 152 27.98 -38.81 16.96
N LYS A 153 27.75 -39.59 15.89
CA LYS A 153 28.58 -40.74 15.55
C LYS A 153 29.96 -40.32 15.07
N LYS A 154 30.03 -39.32 14.19
CA LYS A 154 31.30 -38.78 13.65
C LYS A 154 32.23 -38.25 14.74
N MET A 155 31.66 -37.62 15.78
CA MET A 155 32.40 -37.09 16.92
C MET A 155 32.74 -38.13 18.00
N GLU A 156 32.39 -39.41 17.76
CA GLU A 156 32.64 -40.55 18.65
C GLU A 156 32.12 -40.32 20.07
N MET A 157 30.99 -39.64 20.20
CA MET A 157 30.42 -39.24 21.49
C MET A 157 30.03 -40.44 22.36
N ALA A 158 29.67 -41.57 21.75
CA ALA A 158 29.42 -42.84 22.45
C ALA A 158 30.68 -43.37 23.15
N GLU A 159 31.85 -43.26 22.51
CA GLU A 159 33.14 -43.65 23.09
C GLU A 159 33.55 -42.70 24.22
N ALA A 160 33.12 -41.42 24.13
CA ALA A 160 33.23 -40.44 25.21
C ALA A 160 32.20 -40.62 26.35
N GLY A 161 31.37 -41.66 26.31
CA GLY A 161 30.42 -42.03 27.38
C GLY A 161 29.02 -41.44 27.25
N TYR A 162 28.72 -40.64 26.23
CA TYR A 162 27.43 -39.99 26.06
C TYR A 162 26.39 -40.90 25.38
N LEU A 163 25.18 -40.96 25.91
CA LEU A 163 24.03 -41.58 25.24
C LEU A 163 23.28 -40.56 24.37
N TYR A 164 22.96 -40.88 23.12
CA TYR A 164 22.10 -40.04 22.26
C TYR A 164 20.69 -40.63 22.13
N ARG A 165 19.66 -39.80 22.30
CA ARG A 165 18.26 -40.25 22.28
C ARG A 165 17.33 -39.23 21.62
N SER A 166 16.25 -39.73 21.02
CA SER A 166 15.14 -38.93 20.44
C SER A 166 13.84 -39.75 20.48
N VAL A 167 12.70 -39.13 20.15
CA VAL A 167 11.36 -39.77 20.22
C VAL A 167 11.28 -41.16 19.55
N ASP A 168 11.94 -41.35 18.40
CA ASP A 168 11.87 -42.60 17.61
C ASP A 168 13.14 -43.47 17.70
N LYS A 169 14.18 -43.02 18.41
CA LYS A 169 15.49 -43.70 18.49
C LYS A 169 15.99 -43.77 19.94
N GLY A 170 15.98 -44.98 20.50
CA GLY A 170 16.57 -45.33 21.81
C GLY A 170 15.56 -45.54 22.96
N GLU A 171 16.05 -45.55 24.20
CA GLU A 171 15.26 -45.78 25.43
C GLU A 171 14.38 -44.58 25.83
N LYS A 172 13.26 -44.85 26.53
CA LYS A 172 12.32 -43.82 27.02
C LYS A 172 13.02 -42.85 27.99
N LEU A 173 12.66 -41.56 27.94
CA LEU A 173 13.22 -40.50 28.79
C LEU A 173 13.13 -40.84 30.29
N THR A 174 12.10 -41.59 30.70
CA THR A 174 11.92 -42.08 32.07
C THR A 174 13.04 -43.01 32.56
N THR A 175 13.66 -43.78 31.68
CA THR A 175 14.76 -44.71 32.02
C THR A 175 16.11 -43.99 32.14
N LEU A 176 16.29 -42.90 31.37
CA LEU A 176 17.49 -42.07 31.42
C LEU A 176 17.56 -41.24 32.71
N LYS A 177 16.40 -40.79 33.23
CA LYS A 177 16.32 -40.05 34.51
C LYS A 177 16.96 -40.82 35.68
N SER A 178 16.92 -42.15 35.64
CA SER A 178 17.43 -43.04 36.69
C SER A 178 18.85 -43.57 36.45
N GLY A 179 19.50 -43.22 35.33
CA GLY A 179 20.85 -43.69 35.00
C GLY A 179 21.94 -42.65 35.29
N ASP A 180 23.15 -43.13 35.61
CA ASP A 180 24.32 -42.29 35.93
C ASP A 180 25.15 -41.86 34.72
N LYS A 181 24.73 -42.21 33.49
CA LYS A 181 25.50 -41.89 32.27
C LYS A 181 25.07 -40.53 31.69
N PRO A 182 26.02 -39.71 31.21
CA PRO A 182 25.68 -38.46 30.54
C PRO A 182 24.90 -38.73 29.25
N PHE A 183 23.96 -37.86 28.92
CA PHE A 183 23.12 -38.04 27.74
C PHE A 183 22.76 -36.74 27.03
N ILE A 184 22.52 -36.88 25.73
CA ILE A 184 22.06 -35.85 24.81
C ILE A 184 20.68 -36.27 24.32
N TYR A 185 19.68 -35.43 24.60
CA TYR A 185 18.32 -35.67 24.15
C TYR A 185 17.93 -34.66 23.06
N PHE A 186 17.51 -35.16 21.91
CA PHE A 186 17.01 -34.35 20.80
C PHE A 186 15.48 -34.37 20.76
N THR A 187 14.85 -33.20 20.72
CA THR A 187 13.40 -33.05 20.57
C THR A 187 13.03 -31.87 19.68
N SER A 188 11.84 -31.93 19.07
CA SER A 188 11.25 -30.74 18.47
C SER A 188 10.52 -29.91 19.52
N ILE A 189 10.44 -28.60 19.29
CA ILE A 189 9.71 -27.68 20.15
C ILE A 189 8.20 -27.96 20.08
N GLN A 190 7.69 -28.41 18.94
CA GLN A 190 6.29 -28.81 18.77
C GLN A 190 5.95 -30.05 19.61
N TYR A 191 6.88 -31.00 19.74
CA TYR A 191 6.67 -32.19 20.57
C TYR A 191 6.49 -31.84 22.05
N LEU A 192 7.18 -30.80 22.54
CA LEU A 192 6.98 -30.28 23.90
C LEU A 192 5.59 -29.64 24.11
N ARG A 193 4.88 -29.26 23.02
CA ARG A 193 3.67 -28.41 23.02
C ARG A 193 2.43 -29.04 22.35
N TYR A 194 2.34 -30.37 22.24
CA TYR A 194 1.32 -31.07 21.42
C TYR A 194 -0.12 -30.49 21.55
N ASN A 195 -0.75 -30.13 20.42
CA ASN A 195 -2.08 -29.48 20.30
C ASN A 195 -2.26 -28.16 21.08
N GLY A 196 -1.20 -27.39 21.31
CA GLY A 196 -1.28 -26.11 22.02
C GLY A 196 -1.35 -26.25 23.55
N ALA A 197 -1.31 -27.47 24.07
CA ALA A 197 -1.19 -27.77 25.50
C ALA A 197 0.24 -28.27 25.82
N GLN A 198 0.70 -28.04 27.04
CA GLN A 198 2.01 -28.47 27.54
C GLN A 198 2.11 -29.99 27.81
N ALA A 199 1.51 -30.84 26.97
CA ALA A 199 1.26 -32.24 27.30
C ALA A 199 2.51 -33.07 27.62
N ASN A 200 3.65 -32.78 26.96
CA ASN A 200 4.91 -33.49 27.17
C ASN A 200 5.93 -32.67 27.99
N LEU A 201 5.76 -31.35 28.12
CA LEU A 201 6.71 -30.46 28.79
C LEU A 201 7.06 -30.89 30.24
N PRO A 202 6.10 -31.34 31.08
CA PRO A 202 6.41 -31.85 32.42
C PRO A 202 7.46 -32.97 32.43
N LEU A 203 7.49 -33.83 31.41
CA LEU A 203 8.46 -34.92 31.32
C LEU A 203 9.91 -34.41 31.25
N PHE A 204 10.10 -33.19 30.72
CA PHE A 204 11.41 -32.55 30.52
C PHE A 204 11.73 -31.54 31.63
N SER A 205 10.72 -30.94 32.25
CA SER A 205 10.89 -29.96 33.34
C SER A 205 11.43 -30.55 34.64
N ASP A 206 11.20 -31.85 34.89
CA ASP A 206 11.76 -32.54 36.05
C ASP A 206 13.27 -32.87 35.90
N ILE A 207 13.90 -32.45 34.80
CA ILE A 207 15.32 -32.73 34.52
C ILE A 207 16.10 -31.42 34.67
N ASP A 208 17.16 -31.48 35.47
CA ASP A 208 18.10 -30.38 35.64
C ASP A 208 19.07 -30.41 34.47
N TRP A 209 18.78 -29.59 33.44
CA TRP A 209 19.60 -29.49 32.24
C TRP A 209 20.82 -28.61 32.48
N ASP A 210 22.00 -29.13 32.18
CA ASP A 210 23.25 -28.37 32.24
C ASP A 210 23.37 -27.44 31.04
N LEU A 211 22.99 -27.92 29.85
CA LEU A 211 23.01 -27.18 28.59
C LEU A 211 21.72 -27.40 27.80
N ILE A 212 21.14 -26.30 27.33
CA ILE A 212 20.08 -26.30 26.32
C ILE A 212 20.64 -25.69 25.04
N ILE A 213 20.57 -26.43 23.94
CA ILE A 213 20.91 -25.96 22.60
C ILE A 213 19.62 -25.70 21.84
N ILE A 214 19.48 -24.48 21.31
CA ILE A 214 18.37 -24.11 20.43
C ILE A 214 18.93 -24.00 19.00
N ASP A 215 18.60 -24.97 18.17
CA ASP A 215 18.98 -25.00 16.76
C ASP A 215 17.94 -24.25 15.90
N GLU A 216 18.44 -23.49 14.92
CA GLU A 216 17.67 -22.49 14.16
C GLU A 216 16.93 -21.47 15.06
N ALA A 217 17.65 -20.92 16.05
CA ALA A 217 17.08 -20.08 17.10
C ALA A 217 16.29 -18.85 16.58
N HIS A 218 16.58 -18.35 15.38
CA HIS A 218 15.86 -17.23 14.78
C HIS A 218 14.39 -17.57 14.45
N GLU A 219 14.03 -18.84 14.45
CA GLU A 219 12.66 -19.33 14.29
C GLU A 219 12.01 -19.46 15.67
N GLY A 220 10.91 -18.75 15.93
CA GLY A 220 9.96 -19.08 16.99
C GLY A 220 10.37 -18.81 18.46
N THR A 221 11.60 -18.40 18.75
CA THR A 221 12.08 -18.10 20.12
C THR A 221 11.41 -16.89 20.78
N GLN A 222 10.84 -15.96 20.00
CA GLN A 222 10.18 -14.73 20.50
C GLN A 222 8.66 -14.87 20.72
N THR A 223 8.12 -16.08 20.63
CA THR A 223 6.68 -16.31 20.86
C THR A 223 6.39 -16.50 22.36
N GLU A 224 5.25 -16.03 22.86
CA GLU A 224 4.83 -16.24 24.25
C GLU A 224 4.86 -17.74 24.66
N LEU A 225 4.54 -18.61 23.71
CA LEU A 225 4.61 -20.06 23.87
C LEU A 225 6.05 -20.58 24.05
N SER A 226 7.03 -19.91 23.44
CA SER A 226 8.45 -20.24 23.60
C SER A 226 9.05 -19.75 24.89
N ASP A 227 8.67 -18.55 25.32
CA ASP A 227 9.03 -18.06 26.64
C ASP A 227 8.52 -19.00 27.74
N THR A 228 7.32 -19.56 27.56
CA THR A 228 6.73 -20.50 28.52
C THR A 228 7.53 -21.81 28.60
N VAL A 229 7.93 -22.38 27.46
CA VAL A 229 8.79 -23.58 27.44
C VAL A 229 10.15 -23.30 28.07
N MET A 230 10.78 -22.17 27.71
CA MET A 230 12.10 -21.81 28.26
C MET A 230 12.05 -21.59 29.77
N LYS A 231 11.04 -20.88 30.29
CA LYS A 231 10.84 -20.71 31.75
C LYS A 231 10.67 -22.03 32.51
N SER A 232 10.11 -23.05 31.85
CA SER A 232 9.87 -24.36 32.47
C SER A 232 11.10 -25.28 32.44
N LEU A 233 12.06 -25.03 31.55
CA LEU A 233 13.24 -25.88 31.35
C LEU A 233 14.54 -25.26 31.93
N VAL A 234 14.63 -23.93 31.99
CA VAL A 234 15.82 -23.22 32.44
C VAL A 234 15.78 -23.05 33.95
N LYS A 235 16.84 -23.50 34.64
CA LYS A 235 17.08 -23.17 36.04
C LYS A 235 18.11 -22.05 36.17
N ASP A 236 17.69 -20.92 36.73
CA ASP A 236 18.56 -19.75 36.92
C ASP A 236 19.82 -20.11 37.71
N GLY A 237 20.97 -19.65 37.21
CA GLY A 237 22.28 -19.92 37.80
C GLY A 237 22.88 -21.29 37.50
N HIS A 238 22.11 -22.25 36.97
CA HIS A 238 22.58 -23.59 36.63
C HIS A 238 22.65 -23.81 35.11
N THR A 239 21.52 -23.67 34.41
CA THR A 239 21.40 -24.05 32.99
C THR A 239 22.10 -23.04 32.08
N LYS A 240 22.98 -23.53 31.20
CA LYS A 240 23.58 -22.76 30.09
C LYS A 240 22.72 -22.90 28.83
N ILE A 241 22.71 -21.87 27.98
CA ILE A 241 21.93 -21.83 26.74
C ILE A 241 22.84 -21.44 25.58
N LEU A 242 22.89 -22.30 24.57
CA LEU A 242 23.55 -22.05 23.30
C LEU A 242 22.53 -21.92 22.18
N GLU A 243 22.45 -20.74 21.57
CA GLU A 243 21.58 -20.46 20.43
C GLU A 243 22.37 -20.50 19.13
N LEU A 244 21.92 -21.34 18.20
CA LEU A 244 22.59 -21.60 16.93
C LEU A 244 21.76 -20.99 15.80
N SER A 245 22.34 -20.10 15.00
CA SER A 245 21.63 -19.47 13.89
C SER A 245 22.56 -19.07 12.75
N GLY A 246 22.14 -19.33 11.51
CA GLY A 246 22.82 -18.80 10.31
C GLY A 246 22.34 -17.42 9.87
N THR A 247 21.21 -16.97 10.41
CA THR A 247 20.51 -15.74 10.01
C THR A 247 19.80 -15.10 11.23
N PRO A 248 20.51 -14.73 12.31
CA PRO A 248 19.91 -14.21 13.54
C PRO A 248 19.50 -12.74 13.45
N PHE A 249 19.08 -12.23 12.28
CA PHE A 249 18.79 -10.81 12.07
C PHE A 249 17.81 -10.23 13.10
N ASN A 250 16.84 -11.03 13.54
CA ASN A 250 15.84 -10.69 14.55
C ASN A 250 16.28 -10.94 16.01
N LEU A 251 17.42 -11.60 16.24
CA LEU A 251 17.93 -11.99 17.56
C LEU A 251 19.16 -11.21 18.01
N LEU A 252 19.95 -10.67 17.08
CA LEU A 252 21.24 -10.04 17.38
C LEU A 252 21.12 -8.94 18.45
N ASP A 253 20.06 -8.16 18.42
CA ASP A 253 19.80 -7.09 19.39
C ASP A 253 19.45 -7.59 20.81
N GLN A 254 19.31 -8.90 21.04
CA GLN A 254 19.05 -9.47 22.36
C GLN A 254 20.31 -9.86 23.14
N PHE A 255 21.49 -9.75 22.51
CA PHE A 255 22.76 -10.21 23.05
C PHE A 255 23.76 -9.05 23.14
N GLU A 256 24.51 -9.03 24.24
CA GLU A 256 25.71 -8.17 24.32
C GLU A 256 26.77 -8.66 23.32
N PRO A 257 27.65 -7.79 22.80
CA PRO A 257 28.65 -8.17 21.79
C PRO A 257 29.51 -9.38 22.16
N GLU A 258 29.85 -9.54 23.44
CA GLU A 258 30.65 -10.65 23.95
C GLU A 258 29.92 -12.00 23.95
N GLN A 259 28.58 -11.96 23.94
CA GLN A 259 27.69 -13.12 23.88
C GLN A 259 27.36 -13.55 22.44
N VAL A 260 27.92 -12.87 21.44
CA VAL A 260 27.74 -13.21 20.03
C VAL A 260 29.08 -13.61 19.43
N TYR A 261 29.14 -14.81 18.88
CA TYR A 261 30.23 -15.22 17.99
C TYR A 261 29.72 -15.12 16.55
N THR A 262 30.40 -14.33 15.72
CA THR A 262 30.02 -14.09 14.32
C THR A 262 31.00 -14.77 13.37
N TRP A 263 30.46 -15.56 12.43
CA TRP A 263 31.18 -16.12 11.29
C TRP A 263 30.28 -16.13 10.05
N ASP A 264 30.50 -15.17 9.16
CA ASP A 264 29.72 -15.01 7.93
C ASP A 264 30.45 -15.55 6.69
N TYR A 265 29.84 -15.38 5.51
CA TYR A 265 30.41 -15.83 4.25
C TYR A 265 31.67 -15.04 3.84
N VAL A 266 31.73 -13.74 4.15
CA VAL A 266 32.91 -12.91 3.85
C VAL A 266 34.10 -13.39 4.66
N MET A 267 33.91 -13.65 5.96
CA MET A 267 34.95 -14.19 6.84
C MET A 267 35.45 -15.55 6.36
N GLU A 268 34.56 -16.44 5.88
CA GLU A 268 34.95 -17.72 5.29
C GLU A 268 35.82 -17.56 4.04
N GLN A 269 35.41 -16.72 3.09
CA GLN A 269 36.17 -16.53 1.84
C GLN A 269 37.52 -15.85 2.11
N GLN A 270 37.56 -14.89 3.05
CA GLN A 270 38.81 -14.31 3.52
C GLN A 270 39.73 -15.35 4.16
N ALA A 271 39.20 -16.20 5.05
CA ALA A 271 39.97 -17.26 5.69
C ALA A 271 40.47 -18.29 4.67
N LYS A 272 39.65 -18.62 3.66
CA LYS A 272 40.03 -19.50 2.56
C LYS A 272 41.24 -18.95 1.80
N LEU A 273 41.20 -17.68 1.36
CA LEU A 273 42.32 -17.05 0.65
C LEU A 273 43.56 -16.89 1.54
N LYS A 274 43.35 -16.46 2.79
CA LYS A 274 44.42 -16.18 3.75
C LYS A 274 45.15 -17.45 4.17
N TRP A 275 44.44 -18.59 4.29
CA TRP A 275 45.04 -19.87 4.65
C TRP A 275 46.10 -20.31 3.64
N ASP A 276 45.82 -20.21 2.35
CA ASP A 276 46.76 -20.59 1.28
C ASP A 276 48.05 -19.74 1.32
N LEU A 277 47.95 -18.50 1.82
CA LEU A 277 49.09 -17.59 1.96
C LEU A 277 49.89 -17.81 3.26
N GLU A 278 49.20 -18.04 4.38
CA GLU A 278 49.82 -18.15 5.71
C GLU A 278 50.27 -19.56 6.07
N ASN A 279 49.62 -20.58 5.51
CA ASN A 279 49.87 -21.99 5.79
C ASN A 279 50.03 -22.80 4.48
N PRO A 280 50.96 -22.43 3.58
CA PRO A 280 51.09 -23.05 2.26
C PRO A 280 51.43 -24.55 2.31
N GLU A 281 52.01 -25.01 3.42
CA GLU A 281 52.40 -26.41 3.66
C GLU A 281 51.28 -27.25 4.30
N GLN A 282 50.11 -26.66 4.60
CA GLN A 282 48.99 -27.36 5.24
C GLN A 282 47.76 -27.34 4.32
N PRO A 283 47.03 -28.48 4.19
CA PRO A 283 45.79 -28.53 3.42
C PRO A 283 44.80 -27.47 3.87
N ASN A 284 44.24 -26.72 2.92
CA ASN A 284 43.27 -25.66 3.23
C ASN A 284 41.94 -26.27 3.70
N PRO A 285 41.54 -26.06 4.97
CA PRO A 285 40.33 -26.67 5.52
C PRO A 285 39.03 -26.07 4.95
N TYR A 286 39.14 -25.00 4.15
CA TYR A 286 38.02 -24.33 3.48
C TYR A 286 37.95 -24.67 1.98
N GLU A 287 38.89 -25.44 1.42
CA GLU A 287 38.99 -25.69 -0.02
C GLU A 287 37.72 -26.32 -0.62
N GLN A 288 37.12 -27.25 0.14
CA GLN A 288 35.94 -28.03 -0.26
C GLN A 288 34.64 -27.20 -0.30
N LEU A 289 34.64 -25.98 0.27
CA LEU A 289 33.48 -25.10 0.23
C LEU A 289 33.49 -24.31 -1.09
N PRO A 290 32.51 -24.52 -1.97
CA PRO A 290 32.46 -23.82 -3.25
C PRO A 290 32.20 -22.33 -3.05
N GLU A 291 32.73 -21.54 -3.98
CA GLU A 291 32.36 -20.14 -4.15
C GLU A 291 30.91 -20.03 -4.62
N VAL A 292 30.20 -19.00 -4.13
CA VAL A 292 28.81 -18.74 -4.50
C VAL A 292 28.78 -17.56 -5.48
N LEU A 293 28.16 -17.75 -6.65
CA LEU A 293 27.95 -16.69 -7.64
C LEU A 293 26.46 -16.39 -7.77
N MET A 294 26.09 -15.12 -7.65
CA MET A 294 24.70 -14.68 -7.74
C MET A 294 24.45 -13.91 -9.04
N TYR A 295 23.50 -14.39 -9.84
CA TYR A 295 23.10 -13.78 -11.09
C TYR A 295 21.67 -13.30 -10.97
N THR A 296 21.46 -12.04 -11.29
CA THR A 296 20.15 -11.39 -11.24
C THR A 296 19.73 -11.00 -12.64
N PHE A 297 18.50 -11.35 -13.01
CA PHE A 297 17.96 -11.09 -14.34
C PHE A 297 16.64 -10.35 -14.23
N GLU A 298 16.48 -9.31 -15.04
CA GLU A 298 15.21 -8.64 -15.17
C GLU A 298 14.30 -9.39 -16.16
N MET A 299 13.04 -9.57 -15.78
CA MET A 299 12.04 -10.22 -16.63
C MET A 299 11.55 -9.25 -17.73
N LYS A 300 11.54 -9.72 -18.99
CA LYS A 300 10.97 -8.96 -20.12
C LYS A 300 9.44 -8.89 -20.00
N HIS A 301 8.85 -7.76 -20.40
CA HIS A 301 7.39 -7.49 -20.31
C HIS A 301 6.84 -7.62 -18.89
N LYS A 302 7.63 -7.17 -17.90
CA LYS A 302 7.25 -7.27 -16.48
C LYS A 302 5.93 -6.58 -16.18
N GLU A 303 5.58 -5.53 -16.93
CA GLU A 303 4.38 -4.70 -16.74
C GLU A 303 3.08 -5.52 -16.79
N LYS A 304 3.07 -6.63 -17.52
CA LYS A 304 1.91 -7.54 -17.62
C LYS A 304 1.72 -8.41 -16.36
N PHE A 305 2.81 -8.69 -15.64
CA PHE A 305 2.85 -9.64 -14.53
C PHE A 305 3.23 -8.97 -13.21
N THR A 306 2.99 -7.67 -13.12
CA THR A 306 3.25 -6.90 -11.92
C THR A 306 2.10 -7.00 -10.92
N ASP A 307 2.42 -7.11 -9.62
CA ASP A 307 1.43 -6.95 -8.56
C ASP A 307 1.03 -5.48 -8.35
N GLU A 308 0.14 -5.21 -7.40
CA GLU A 308 -0.15 -3.83 -6.95
C GLU A 308 1.13 -3.07 -6.66
N ASN A 309 2.21 -3.76 -6.24
CA ASN A 309 3.56 -3.25 -5.98
C ASN A 309 4.48 -2.99 -7.19
N LYS A 310 4.01 -3.31 -8.39
CA LYS A 310 4.77 -3.33 -9.64
C LYS A 310 6.14 -4.01 -9.58
N SER A 311 6.27 -4.97 -8.66
CA SER A 311 7.32 -5.98 -8.67
C SER A 311 6.87 -7.18 -9.51
N PHE A 312 7.78 -7.85 -10.21
CA PHE A 312 7.43 -9.02 -11.00
C PHE A 312 6.81 -10.09 -10.10
N ASN A 313 5.54 -10.42 -10.33
CA ASN A 313 4.77 -11.37 -9.55
C ASN A 313 4.81 -12.75 -10.21
N PHE A 314 5.66 -13.63 -9.68
CA PHE A 314 5.76 -15.01 -10.15
C PHE A 314 4.45 -15.78 -9.96
N ARG A 315 3.64 -15.44 -8.95
CA ARG A 315 2.35 -16.10 -8.77
C ARG A 315 1.37 -15.78 -9.90
N GLU A 316 1.36 -14.53 -10.37
CA GLU A 316 0.58 -14.15 -11.55
C GLU A 316 1.20 -14.72 -12.84
N PHE A 317 2.53 -14.65 -13.00
CA PHE A 317 3.22 -15.20 -14.17
C PHE A 317 2.96 -16.70 -14.36
N PHE A 318 2.93 -17.47 -13.27
CA PHE A 318 2.60 -18.89 -13.27
C PHE A 318 1.12 -19.19 -12.97
N ARG A 319 0.21 -18.21 -13.11
CA ARG A 319 -1.21 -18.38 -12.80
C ARG A 319 -1.81 -19.59 -13.53
N VAL A 320 -2.62 -20.35 -12.80
CA VAL A 320 -3.25 -21.60 -13.27
C VAL A 320 -4.77 -21.44 -13.27
N ASP A 321 -5.43 -21.92 -14.32
CA ASP A 321 -6.88 -21.95 -14.43
C ASP A 321 -7.52 -23.07 -13.59
N ASP A 322 -8.86 -23.15 -13.60
CA ASP A 322 -9.62 -24.19 -12.89
C ASP A 322 -9.38 -25.61 -13.40
N LYS A 323 -8.84 -25.76 -14.62
CA LYS A 323 -8.48 -27.05 -15.23
C LYS A 323 -7.06 -27.49 -14.85
N GLY A 324 -6.29 -26.65 -14.17
CA GLY A 324 -4.92 -26.96 -13.77
C GLY A 324 -3.88 -26.68 -14.87
N GLU A 325 -4.19 -25.80 -15.82
CA GLU A 325 -3.31 -25.39 -16.92
C GLU A 325 -2.82 -23.94 -16.74
N LEU A 326 -1.62 -23.63 -17.24
CA LEU A 326 -1.04 -22.29 -17.17
C LEU A 326 -1.83 -21.31 -18.03
N VAL A 327 -2.34 -20.23 -17.43
CA VAL A 327 -3.05 -19.15 -18.14
C VAL A 327 -2.12 -18.47 -19.15
N TYR A 328 -0.86 -18.23 -18.76
CA TYR A 328 0.16 -17.59 -19.59
C TYR A 328 1.17 -18.59 -20.16
N LYS A 329 0.72 -19.77 -20.60
CA LYS A 329 1.59 -20.87 -21.09
C LYS A 329 2.63 -20.41 -22.12
N ALA A 330 2.26 -19.53 -23.05
CA ALA A 330 3.17 -19.00 -24.08
C ALA A 330 4.29 -18.13 -23.50
N ASP A 331 3.96 -17.24 -22.55
CA ASP A 331 4.93 -16.35 -21.90
C ASP A 331 5.92 -17.16 -21.04
N VAL A 332 5.43 -18.19 -20.33
CA VAL A 332 6.26 -19.11 -19.55
C VAL A 332 7.16 -19.98 -20.45
N ARG A 333 6.66 -20.43 -21.60
CA ARG A 333 7.48 -21.18 -22.58
C ARG A 333 8.60 -20.31 -23.13
N ARG A 334 8.31 -19.06 -23.49
CA ARG A 334 9.32 -18.10 -23.94
C ARG A 334 10.39 -17.83 -22.88
N PHE A 335 10.02 -17.83 -21.59
CA PHE A 335 11.01 -17.79 -20.51
C PHE A 335 11.96 -18.99 -20.53
N LEU A 336 11.45 -20.21 -20.70
CA LEU A 336 12.28 -21.42 -20.83
C LEU A 336 13.19 -21.37 -22.07
N ASP A 337 12.67 -20.87 -23.20
CA ASP A 337 13.45 -20.66 -24.42
C ASP A 337 14.58 -19.65 -24.19
N ASN A 338 14.30 -18.53 -23.50
CA ASN A 338 15.30 -17.51 -23.19
C ASN A 338 16.44 -18.05 -22.32
N ILE A 339 16.12 -18.86 -21.30
CA ILE A 339 17.17 -19.39 -20.43
C ILE A 339 17.99 -20.49 -21.12
N THR A 340 17.44 -21.18 -22.13
CA THR A 340 18.14 -22.28 -22.80
C THR A 340 18.86 -21.89 -24.09
N ASN A 341 18.60 -20.72 -24.66
CA ASN A 341 19.25 -20.24 -25.86
C ASN A 341 20.54 -19.45 -25.56
N PRO A 342 21.64 -19.69 -26.30
CA PRO A 342 22.87 -18.94 -26.13
C PRO A 342 22.68 -17.46 -26.49
N ASP A 343 23.09 -16.58 -25.60
CA ASP A 343 23.20 -15.14 -25.82
C ASP A 343 24.45 -14.65 -25.09
N SER A 344 25.40 -14.11 -25.87
CA SER A 344 26.70 -13.67 -25.39
C SER A 344 26.63 -12.48 -24.43
N GLU A 345 25.52 -11.75 -24.40
CA GLU A 345 25.35 -10.58 -23.55
C GLU A 345 24.71 -10.91 -22.19
N THR A 346 23.92 -11.98 -22.10
CA THR A 346 23.02 -12.21 -20.95
C THR A 346 23.44 -13.34 -20.02
N ASN A 347 24.35 -14.26 -20.40
CA ASN A 347 24.84 -15.36 -19.54
C ASN A 347 23.71 -16.13 -18.82
N TYR A 348 22.57 -16.37 -19.49
CA TYR A 348 21.42 -17.03 -18.89
C TYR A 348 21.72 -18.47 -18.43
N PRO A 349 21.03 -18.97 -17.38
CA PRO A 349 21.26 -20.32 -16.86
C PRO A 349 20.78 -21.37 -17.86
N PHE A 350 21.59 -22.39 -18.15
CA PHE A 350 21.33 -23.43 -19.16
C PHE A 350 21.47 -23.00 -20.63
N SER A 351 21.95 -21.79 -20.91
CA SER A 351 22.08 -21.26 -22.28
C SER A 351 23.14 -21.99 -23.11
N THR A 352 24.28 -22.34 -22.50
CA THR A 352 25.38 -23.06 -23.15
C THR A 352 25.47 -24.52 -22.69
N ARG A 353 26.22 -25.32 -23.46
CA ARG A 353 26.50 -26.71 -23.08
C ARG A 353 27.35 -26.79 -21.81
N GLU A 354 28.32 -25.89 -21.61
CA GLU A 354 29.10 -25.87 -20.37
C GLU A 354 28.19 -25.60 -19.16
N TYR A 355 27.29 -24.63 -19.24
CA TYR A 355 26.33 -24.38 -18.16
C TYR A 355 25.44 -25.59 -17.91
N ARG A 356 24.96 -26.29 -18.94
CA ARG A 356 24.15 -27.51 -18.73
C ARG A 356 24.95 -28.67 -18.13
N ASP A 357 26.27 -28.69 -18.30
CA ASP A 357 27.14 -29.71 -17.72
C ASP A 357 27.61 -29.34 -16.31
N GLU A 358 27.64 -28.05 -15.95
CA GLU A 358 27.80 -27.58 -14.56
C GLU A 358 26.48 -27.65 -13.77
N LEU A 359 25.34 -27.35 -14.39
CA LEU A 359 24.02 -27.26 -13.78
C LEU A 359 23.26 -28.60 -13.80
N ARG A 360 23.95 -29.72 -13.54
CA ARG A 360 23.37 -31.07 -13.67
C ARG A 360 22.23 -31.32 -12.69
N HIS A 361 22.36 -30.85 -11.45
CA HIS A 361 21.33 -31.04 -10.42
C HIS A 361 20.99 -29.69 -9.82
N THR A 362 19.74 -29.26 -9.95
CA THR A 362 19.32 -27.93 -9.50
C THR A 362 18.04 -27.95 -8.68
N LEU A 363 17.86 -26.96 -7.81
CA LEU A 363 16.69 -26.75 -6.98
C LEU A 363 15.94 -25.50 -7.43
N TRP A 364 14.66 -25.61 -7.78
CA TRP A 364 13.85 -24.51 -8.28
C TRP A 364 12.69 -24.25 -7.33
N ILE A 365 12.60 -23.00 -6.86
CA ILE A 365 11.64 -22.58 -5.84
C ILE A 365 10.44 -21.90 -6.52
N MET A 366 9.29 -22.57 -6.47
CA MET A 366 8.05 -22.18 -7.13
C MET A 366 7.13 -21.36 -6.19
N PRO A 367 6.20 -20.54 -6.73
CA PRO A 367 5.35 -19.66 -5.93
C PRO A 367 4.20 -20.40 -5.22
N GLY A 368 3.78 -21.57 -5.72
CA GLY A 368 2.70 -22.38 -5.15
C GLY A 368 2.64 -23.79 -5.77
N VAL A 369 1.84 -24.67 -5.18
CA VAL A 369 1.75 -26.10 -5.53
C VAL A 369 1.07 -26.30 -6.88
N ARG A 370 -0.02 -25.57 -7.15
CA ARG A 370 -0.74 -25.65 -8.44
C ARG A 370 0.16 -25.21 -9.58
N GLU A 371 0.88 -24.13 -9.37
CA GLU A 371 1.84 -23.52 -10.28
C GLU A 371 3.00 -24.50 -10.57
N ALA A 372 3.56 -25.14 -9.55
CA ALA A 372 4.60 -26.16 -9.71
C ALA A 372 4.11 -27.38 -10.53
N ASN A 373 2.88 -27.84 -10.29
CA ASN A 373 2.28 -28.96 -11.02
C ASN A 373 2.05 -28.64 -12.50
N ALA A 374 1.55 -27.44 -12.80
CA ALA A 374 1.34 -27.00 -14.18
C ALA A 374 2.68 -26.75 -14.91
N PHE A 375 3.64 -26.13 -14.23
CA PHE A 375 4.97 -25.88 -14.77
C PHE A 375 5.77 -27.16 -15.05
N GLU A 376 5.61 -28.19 -14.20
CA GLU A 376 6.20 -29.50 -14.45
C GLU A 376 5.79 -30.09 -15.82
N LYS A 377 4.50 -29.96 -16.21
CA LYS A 377 4.03 -30.43 -17.51
C LYS A 377 4.77 -29.72 -18.63
N LEU A 378 4.88 -28.40 -18.55
CA LEU A 378 5.56 -27.57 -19.56
C LEU A 378 7.06 -27.87 -19.65
N LEU A 379 7.75 -28.12 -18.52
CA LEU A 379 9.16 -28.52 -18.52
C LEU A 379 9.37 -29.84 -19.27
N LYS A 380 8.47 -30.82 -19.10
CA LYS A 380 8.53 -32.11 -19.82
C LYS A 380 8.25 -31.97 -21.32
N GLU A 381 7.46 -30.98 -21.72
CA GLU A 381 7.20 -30.64 -23.13
C GLU A 381 8.34 -29.83 -23.79
N HIS A 382 9.23 -29.23 -23.01
CA HIS A 382 10.27 -28.35 -23.51
C HIS A 382 11.44 -29.15 -24.13
N PRO A 383 11.97 -28.78 -25.31
CA PRO A 383 12.94 -29.59 -26.05
C PRO A 383 14.27 -29.81 -25.31
N VAL A 384 14.70 -28.87 -24.48
CA VAL A 384 15.91 -29.04 -23.66
C VAL A 384 15.60 -29.77 -22.35
N PHE A 385 14.75 -29.20 -21.49
CA PHE A 385 14.47 -29.76 -20.17
C PHE A 385 13.80 -31.13 -20.18
N GLY A 386 12.88 -31.39 -21.12
CA GLY A 386 12.16 -32.66 -21.21
C GLY A 386 13.01 -33.83 -21.71
N LEU A 387 14.10 -33.55 -22.44
CA LEU A 387 15.03 -34.56 -22.95
C LEU A 387 16.22 -34.77 -22.02
N ASP A 388 16.84 -33.68 -21.55
CA ASP A 388 18.11 -33.75 -20.83
C ASP A 388 17.94 -33.92 -19.32
N TYR A 389 16.79 -33.54 -18.73
CA TYR A 389 16.60 -33.48 -17.27
C TYR A 389 15.43 -34.32 -16.78
N LYS A 390 15.66 -35.05 -15.68
CA LYS A 390 14.60 -35.70 -14.91
C LYS A 390 13.98 -34.69 -13.95
N ILE A 391 12.72 -34.32 -14.18
CA ILE A 391 11.97 -33.38 -13.33
C ILE A 391 11.41 -34.11 -12.10
N VAL A 392 11.74 -33.60 -10.91
CA VAL A 392 11.30 -34.13 -9.61
C VAL A 392 10.48 -33.06 -8.91
N ASN A 393 9.16 -33.19 -8.97
CA ASN A 393 8.23 -32.31 -8.26
C ASN A 393 7.88 -32.92 -6.90
N VAL A 394 8.42 -32.35 -5.82
CA VAL A 394 8.22 -32.89 -4.45
C VAL A 394 6.88 -32.49 -3.83
N VAL A 395 6.14 -31.57 -4.45
CA VAL A 395 4.85 -31.07 -3.92
C VAL A 395 3.63 -31.62 -4.68
N ARG A 396 3.83 -32.58 -5.60
CA ARG A 396 2.80 -33.03 -6.54
C ARG A 396 1.47 -33.45 -5.90
N ASN A 397 1.52 -34.05 -4.71
CA ASN A 397 0.35 -34.61 -4.03
C ASN A 397 -0.19 -33.73 -2.90
N ASP A 398 0.32 -32.50 -2.76
CA ASP A 398 -0.07 -31.61 -1.67
C ASP A 398 -1.36 -30.85 -1.97
N LYS A 399 -2.15 -30.61 -0.93
CA LYS A 399 -3.39 -29.82 -1.00
C LYS A 399 -3.21 -28.34 -0.62
N SER A 400 -2.04 -27.95 -0.12
CA SER A 400 -1.79 -26.58 0.38
C SER A 400 -0.32 -26.18 0.27
N ASP A 401 -0.09 -24.89 -0.04
CA ASP A 401 1.23 -24.24 -0.13
C ASP A 401 1.94 -24.09 1.24
N ASN A 402 1.20 -24.24 2.34
CA ASN A 402 1.71 -24.02 3.69
C ASN A 402 2.25 -25.30 4.37
N ILE A 403 2.27 -26.43 3.65
CA ILE A 403 2.75 -27.70 4.21
C ILE A 403 4.29 -27.71 4.20
N LEU A 404 4.86 -27.29 5.34
CA LEU A 404 6.30 -27.28 5.58
C LEU A 404 6.87 -28.65 5.97
N ASP A 405 6.00 -29.64 6.25
CA ASP A 405 6.46 -30.94 6.73
C ASP A 405 7.15 -31.70 5.60
N THR A 406 8.42 -32.03 5.82
CA THR A 406 9.23 -32.78 4.86
C THR A 406 9.04 -34.24 5.20
N SER A 407 8.14 -34.91 4.48
CA SER A 407 8.03 -36.36 4.59
C SER A 407 9.39 -36.98 4.19
N GLY A 408 9.85 -38.01 4.89
CA GLY A 408 11.08 -38.74 4.51
C GLY A 408 11.06 -39.32 3.08
N ASP A 409 9.88 -39.32 2.45
CA ASP A 409 9.64 -39.66 1.06
C ASP A 409 10.21 -38.61 0.07
N ASP A 410 10.18 -37.31 0.39
CA ASP A 410 10.59 -36.26 -0.56
C ASP A 410 12.09 -36.24 -0.83
N LEU A 411 12.92 -36.38 0.21
CA LEU A 411 14.37 -36.49 0.05
C LEU A 411 14.75 -37.79 -0.68
N SER A 412 14.05 -38.88 -0.38
CA SER A 412 14.22 -40.18 -1.03
C SER A 412 13.95 -40.10 -2.54
N LYS A 413 12.89 -39.41 -2.98
CA LYS A 413 12.60 -39.16 -4.40
C LYS A 413 13.74 -38.43 -5.12
N VAL A 414 14.29 -37.39 -4.49
CA VAL A 414 15.41 -36.62 -5.06
C VAL A 414 16.65 -37.52 -5.19
N ARG A 415 17.01 -38.26 -4.14
CA ARG A 415 18.17 -39.18 -4.17
C ARG A 415 18.02 -40.29 -5.20
N GLN A 416 16.83 -40.89 -5.31
CA GLN A 416 16.53 -41.90 -6.33
C GLN A 416 16.62 -41.34 -7.76
N ALA A 417 16.27 -40.06 -7.96
CA ALA A 417 16.39 -39.42 -9.26
C ALA A 417 17.85 -39.11 -9.65
N ILE A 418 18.68 -38.75 -8.67
CA ILE A 418 20.11 -38.50 -8.87
C ILE A 418 20.88 -39.81 -9.08
N THR A 419 20.45 -40.89 -8.43
CA THR A 419 21.08 -42.23 -8.43
C THR A 419 22.44 -42.27 -7.70
N ASP A 420 23.05 -43.45 -7.62
CA ASP A 420 24.34 -43.64 -6.95
C ASP A 420 25.54 -43.10 -7.77
N ASP A 421 25.37 -42.88 -9.08
CA ASP A 421 26.34 -42.19 -9.95
C ASP A 421 25.74 -40.88 -10.51
N PRO A 422 25.91 -39.74 -9.81
CA PRO A 422 25.42 -38.43 -10.25
C PRO A 422 25.98 -37.97 -11.61
N SER A 423 27.06 -38.58 -12.12
CA SER A 423 27.59 -38.23 -13.46
C SER A 423 26.71 -38.69 -14.61
N GLN A 424 25.79 -39.63 -14.38
CA GLN A 424 24.94 -40.20 -15.43
C GLN A 424 23.56 -39.55 -15.55
N THR A 425 23.18 -38.70 -14.59
CA THR A 425 21.83 -38.12 -14.53
C THR A 425 21.88 -36.60 -14.47
N LYS A 426 20.85 -35.92 -14.98
CA LYS A 426 20.61 -34.50 -14.69
C LYS A 426 19.20 -34.35 -14.13
N THR A 427 19.02 -33.53 -13.11
CA THR A 427 17.76 -33.40 -12.37
C THR A 427 17.39 -31.94 -12.10
N ILE A 428 16.09 -31.66 -12.17
CA ILE A 428 15.50 -30.39 -11.71
C ILE A 428 14.50 -30.73 -10.62
N THR A 429 14.76 -30.24 -9.40
CA THR A 429 13.87 -30.43 -8.25
C THR A 429 12.98 -29.22 -8.09
N LEU A 430 11.66 -29.37 -8.31
CA LEU A 430 10.68 -28.32 -8.07
C LEU A 430 10.18 -28.41 -6.63
N THR A 431 10.19 -27.28 -5.92
CA THR A 431 9.73 -27.20 -4.53
C THR A 431 8.93 -25.93 -4.24
N VAL A 432 8.03 -26.00 -3.27
CA VAL A 432 7.37 -24.84 -2.65
C VAL A 432 7.76 -24.85 -1.18
N ARG A 433 8.87 -24.16 -0.84
CA ARG A 433 9.43 -24.04 0.52
C ARG A 433 9.82 -25.37 1.21
N ARG A 434 9.70 -26.53 0.56
CA ARG A 434 10.22 -27.82 1.06
C ARG A 434 11.67 -28.04 0.67
N LEU A 435 12.40 -28.83 1.47
CA LEU A 435 13.83 -29.13 1.25
C LEU A 435 14.77 -27.90 1.21
N THR A 436 14.25 -26.68 1.41
CA THR A 436 15.02 -25.44 1.54
C THR A 436 15.72 -25.35 2.89
N THR A 437 15.26 -26.15 3.87
CA THR A 437 15.76 -26.20 5.24
C THR A 437 15.95 -27.63 5.71
N GLY A 438 16.98 -27.85 6.54
CA GLY A 438 17.14 -29.10 7.29
C GLY A 438 17.51 -30.37 6.51
N VAL A 439 17.83 -30.28 5.22
CA VAL A 439 18.31 -31.41 4.40
C VAL A 439 19.59 -31.06 3.63
N ASN A 440 20.45 -32.06 3.40
CA ASN A 440 21.68 -31.91 2.62
C ASN A 440 21.63 -32.79 1.37
N VAL A 441 21.72 -32.14 0.21
CA VAL A 441 21.90 -32.75 -1.11
C VAL A 441 23.16 -32.10 -1.70
N SER A 442 24.27 -32.84 -1.65
CA SER A 442 25.60 -32.35 -2.05
C SER A 442 25.68 -32.00 -3.53
N GLU A 443 24.93 -32.73 -4.35
CA GLU A 443 24.98 -32.70 -5.79
C GLU A 443 24.37 -31.42 -6.39
N TRP A 444 23.52 -30.69 -5.65
CA TRP A 444 22.84 -29.49 -6.17
C TRP A 444 23.80 -28.36 -6.51
N THR A 445 24.04 -28.06 -7.77
CA THR A 445 24.98 -27.02 -8.23
C THR A 445 24.38 -25.63 -8.31
N ALA A 446 23.05 -25.50 -8.36
CA ALA A 446 22.38 -24.20 -8.35
C ALA A 446 21.00 -24.17 -7.70
N VAL A 447 20.60 -22.96 -7.31
CA VAL A 447 19.24 -22.63 -6.85
C VAL A 447 18.61 -21.58 -7.77
N MET A 448 17.41 -21.85 -8.24
CA MET A 448 16.58 -20.97 -9.08
C MET A 448 15.44 -20.37 -8.25
N PHE A 449 15.40 -19.05 -8.12
CA PHE A 449 14.33 -18.33 -7.43
C PHE A 449 13.23 -17.86 -8.38
N LEU A 450 12.12 -18.61 -8.42
CA LEU A 450 10.92 -18.33 -9.23
C LEU A 450 9.68 -18.06 -8.35
N SER A 451 9.87 -17.44 -7.19
CA SER A 451 8.81 -17.14 -6.21
C SER A 451 9.03 -15.77 -5.59
N ASN A 452 7.98 -15.07 -5.12
CA ASN A 452 8.05 -13.72 -4.51
C ASN A 452 8.51 -13.70 -3.04
N THR A 453 9.41 -14.59 -2.61
CA THR A 453 9.80 -14.69 -1.19
C THR A 453 10.48 -13.40 -0.70
N SER A 454 9.90 -12.71 0.29
CA SER A 454 10.43 -11.45 0.85
C SER A 454 11.28 -11.62 2.11
N SER A 455 11.32 -12.81 2.70
CA SER A 455 12.13 -13.07 3.90
C SER A 455 13.58 -13.34 3.54
N SER A 456 14.48 -12.43 3.94
CA SER A 456 15.94 -12.56 3.80
C SER A 456 16.47 -13.86 4.43
N THR A 457 15.93 -14.27 5.58
CA THR A 457 16.24 -15.56 6.22
C THR A 457 15.95 -16.74 5.29
N ASN A 458 14.71 -16.87 4.80
CA ASN A 458 14.31 -17.99 3.94
C ASN A 458 15.09 -17.99 2.63
N TYR A 459 15.37 -16.80 2.09
CA TYR A 459 16.14 -16.62 0.88
C TYR A 459 17.55 -17.18 1.03
N LEU A 460 18.31 -16.72 2.04
CA LEU A 460 19.69 -17.16 2.27
C LEU A 460 19.75 -18.66 2.63
N GLN A 461 18.83 -19.14 3.46
CA GLN A 461 18.77 -20.57 3.81
C GLN A 461 18.62 -21.46 2.58
N ALA A 462 17.78 -21.06 1.62
CA ALA A 462 17.59 -21.78 0.38
C ALA A 462 18.81 -21.61 -0.56
N ALA A 463 19.28 -20.39 -0.74
CA ALA A 463 20.40 -20.04 -1.62
C ALA A 463 21.67 -20.85 -1.31
N PHE A 464 22.08 -20.90 -0.04
CA PHE A 464 23.30 -21.60 0.38
C PHE A 464 23.17 -23.14 0.38
N ARG A 465 22.04 -23.72 -0.04
CA ARG A 465 21.91 -25.18 -0.24
C ARG A 465 22.87 -25.67 -1.31
N ALA A 466 23.07 -24.89 -2.37
CA ALA A 466 24.00 -25.24 -3.43
C ALA A 466 25.47 -25.22 -2.98
N GLN A 467 25.77 -24.54 -1.87
CA GLN A 467 27.13 -24.48 -1.30
C GLN A 467 27.55 -25.74 -0.54
N THR A 468 26.73 -26.79 -0.53
CA THR A 468 27.09 -28.06 0.12
C THR A 468 28.29 -28.69 -0.62
N PRO A 469 29.39 -29.04 0.08
CA PRO A 469 30.55 -29.67 -0.54
C PRO A 469 30.21 -30.95 -1.29
N PHE A 470 30.82 -31.15 -2.45
CA PHE A 470 30.63 -32.34 -3.28
C PHE A 470 31.91 -32.68 -4.04
N SER A 471 32.22 -33.96 -4.12
CA SER A 471 33.35 -34.51 -4.87
C SER A 471 32.96 -35.82 -5.51
N HIS A 472 33.38 -36.02 -6.77
CA HIS A 472 33.11 -37.23 -7.52
C HIS A 472 34.28 -37.56 -8.47
N GLU A 473 34.52 -38.85 -8.74
CA GLU A 473 35.63 -39.33 -9.58
C GLU A 473 35.62 -38.67 -10.98
N LYS A 474 34.43 -38.58 -11.61
CA LYS A 474 34.28 -38.05 -12.98
C LYS A 474 33.94 -36.55 -13.04
N LEU A 475 33.27 -36.01 -12.03
CA LEU A 475 32.80 -34.61 -12.04
C LEU A 475 33.79 -33.66 -11.34
N GLY A 476 34.85 -34.21 -10.74
CA GLY A 476 35.80 -33.43 -9.96
C GLY A 476 35.24 -32.98 -8.62
N MET A 477 35.88 -31.97 -8.04
CA MET A 477 35.40 -31.27 -6.84
C MET A 477 34.60 -30.04 -7.24
N LYS A 478 33.48 -29.82 -6.57
CA LYS A 478 32.65 -28.64 -6.78
C LYS A 478 33.38 -27.38 -6.31
N LYS A 479 33.85 -26.56 -7.25
CA LYS A 479 34.55 -25.30 -6.97
C LYS A 479 33.61 -24.09 -6.91
N ARG A 480 32.51 -24.11 -7.67
CA ARG A 480 31.52 -23.03 -7.77
C ARG A 480 30.10 -23.55 -7.63
N CYS A 481 29.20 -22.70 -7.16
CA CYS A 481 27.76 -22.94 -7.17
C CYS A 481 27.01 -21.63 -7.47
N TYR A 482 25.79 -21.76 -7.99
CA TYR A 482 25.07 -20.64 -8.59
C TYR A 482 23.75 -20.35 -7.90
N ILE A 483 23.43 -19.06 -7.82
CA ILE A 483 22.10 -18.56 -7.46
C ILE A 483 21.58 -17.76 -8.63
N PHE A 484 20.46 -18.18 -9.19
CA PHE A 484 19.78 -17.46 -10.28
C PHE A 484 18.49 -16.85 -9.75
N ASP A 485 18.39 -15.53 -9.79
CA ASP A 485 17.23 -14.77 -9.35
C ASP A 485 16.68 -13.90 -10.48
N PHE A 486 15.40 -14.07 -10.80
CA PHE A 486 14.70 -13.31 -11.85
C PHE A 486 13.95 -12.09 -11.30
N ALA A 487 14.32 -11.62 -10.11
CA ALA A 487 13.86 -10.39 -9.48
C ALA A 487 15.04 -9.64 -8.83
N PRO A 488 15.77 -8.78 -9.59
CA PRO A 488 16.96 -8.09 -9.10
C PRO A 488 16.68 -7.26 -7.84
N ASP A 489 15.56 -6.55 -7.80
CA ASP A 489 15.18 -5.68 -6.68
C ASP A 489 15.08 -6.44 -5.36
N ARG A 490 14.54 -7.67 -5.39
CA ARG A 490 14.50 -8.56 -4.21
C ARG A 490 15.91 -8.97 -3.80
N ALA A 491 16.70 -9.50 -4.74
CA ALA A 491 18.04 -10.00 -4.45
C ALA A 491 18.91 -8.90 -3.82
N LEU A 492 18.86 -7.69 -4.38
CA LEU A 492 19.58 -6.54 -3.85
C LEU A 492 19.04 -6.11 -2.47
N THR A 493 17.72 -6.11 -2.27
CA THR A 493 17.13 -5.78 -0.96
C THR A 493 17.56 -6.78 0.13
N VAL A 494 17.52 -8.08 -0.16
CA VAL A 494 17.95 -9.14 0.76
C VAL A 494 19.43 -8.98 1.13
N MET A 495 20.27 -8.64 0.15
CA MET A 495 21.70 -8.42 0.40
C MET A 495 21.95 -7.16 1.24
N ALA A 496 21.21 -6.08 0.99
CA ALA A 496 21.27 -4.86 1.81
C ALA A 496 20.92 -5.14 3.28
N GLU A 497 19.85 -5.89 3.53
CA GLU A 497 19.45 -6.30 4.87
C GLU A 497 20.52 -7.18 5.54
N THR A 498 21.13 -8.09 4.78
CA THR A 498 22.18 -9.00 5.27
C THR A 498 23.42 -8.25 5.73
N ALA A 499 23.81 -7.19 5.01
CA ALA A 499 24.96 -6.35 5.38
C ALA A 499 24.64 -5.34 6.50
N GLN A 500 23.43 -5.38 7.07
CA GLN A 500 22.94 -4.38 8.04
C GLN A 500 23.07 -2.93 7.55
N ILE A 501 23.02 -2.75 6.22
CA ILE A 501 22.85 -1.43 5.62
C ILE A 501 21.44 -0.98 5.95
N ASN A 502 21.29 0.28 6.35
CA ASN A 502 19.98 0.89 6.44
C ASN A 502 19.45 1.06 5.01
N SER A 503 18.76 0.02 4.53
CA SER A 503 18.09 0.02 3.23
C SER A 503 16.87 0.92 3.25
N GLY A 504 16.29 1.20 4.43
CA GLY A 504 15.11 2.04 4.60
C GLY A 504 15.31 3.46 4.09
N VAL A 505 14.26 4.01 3.51
CA VAL A 505 14.28 5.32 2.84
C VAL A 505 14.75 6.44 3.74
N GLY A 506 15.59 7.34 3.22
CA GLY A 506 16.02 8.55 3.91
C GLY A 506 17.13 8.37 4.95
N LYS A 507 17.56 7.13 5.23
CA LYS A 507 18.55 6.83 6.26
C LYS A 507 19.99 7.04 5.79
N LYS A 508 20.77 7.79 6.58
CA LYS A 508 22.22 7.93 6.35
C LYS A 508 22.90 6.57 6.59
N ASN A 509 23.66 6.10 5.60
CA ASN A 509 24.53 4.93 5.73
C ASN A 509 25.94 5.38 6.11
N THR A 510 26.50 4.79 7.16
CA THR A 510 27.87 5.12 7.62
C THR A 510 28.92 4.57 6.64
N HIS A 511 30.14 5.14 6.69
CA HIS A 511 31.26 4.63 5.89
C HIS A 511 31.55 3.15 6.19
N GLN A 512 31.42 2.73 7.46
CA GLN A 512 31.59 1.32 7.86
C GLN A 512 30.54 0.42 7.21
N GLN A 513 29.27 0.85 7.13
CA GLN A 513 28.21 0.09 6.47
C GLN A 513 28.46 -0.04 4.95
N LYS A 514 28.87 1.03 4.28
CA LYS A 514 29.25 0.97 2.85
C LYS A 514 30.43 0.04 2.61
N GLN A 515 31.43 0.05 3.48
CA GLN A 515 32.61 -0.80 3.36
C GLN A 515 32.31 -2.28 3.65
N ALA A 516 31.43 -2.59 4.61
CA ALA A 516 30.96 -3.94 4.86
C ALA A 516 30.23 -4.52 3.63
N MET A 517 29.40 -3.71 2.95
CA MET A 517 28.76 -4.11 1.70
C MET A 517 29.73 -4.26 0.54
N ALA A 518 30.70 -3.35 0.40
CA ALA A 518 31.75 -3.49 -0.62
C ALA A 518 32.50 -4.82 -0.45
N ASN A 519 32.84 -5.18 0.78
CA ASN A 519 33.47 -6.46 1.09
C ASN A 519 32.55 -7.65 0.76
N LEU A 520 31.24 -7.54 1.05
CA LEU A 520 30.28 -8.59 0.69
C LEU A 520 30.20 -8.79 -0.82
N LEU A 521 30.05 -7.71 -1.61
CA LEU A 521 29.95 -7.77 -3.07
C LEU A 521 31.25 -8.28 -3.72
N ASN A 522 32.41 -8.07 -3.10
CA ASN A 522 33.67 -8.63 -3.58
C ASN A 522 33.73 -10.16 -3.48
N PHE A 523 33.11 -10.76 -2.46
CA PHE A 523 33.12 -12.23 -2.27
C PHE A 523 31.86 -12.93 -2.77
N LEU A 524 30.75 -12.19 -2.85
CA LEU A 524 29.46 -12.64 -3.38
C LEU A 524 29.06 -11.70 -4.52
N PRO A 525 29.73 -11.81 -5.69
CA PRO A 525 29.43 -10.94 -6.81
C PRO A 525 27.99 -11.14 -7.26
N ILE A 526 27.25 -10.03 -7.28
CA ILE A 526 25.92 -9.97 -7.87
C ILE A 526 26.11 -9.44 -9.28
N LEU A 527 25.76 -10.24 -10.27
CA LEU A 527 25.84 -9.86 -11.68
C LEU A 527 24.45 -9.44 -12.16
N GLY A 528 24.37 -8.29 -12.82
CA GLY A 528 23.14 -7.77 -13.41
C GLY A 528 23.38 -7.22 -14.80
N LYS A 529 22.30 -7.14 -15.60
CA LYS A 529 22.38 -6.64 -16.96
C LYS A 529 22.75 -5.15 -16.98
N SER A 530 23.80 -4.79 -17.72
CA SER A 530 24.17 -3.44 -18.15
C SER A 530 23.91 -3.29 -19.66
N ASP A 531 24.15 -2.09 -20.18
CA ASP A 531 24.09 -1.82 -21.62
C ASP A 531 25.13 -2.63 -22.43
N ASN A 532 26.19 -3.11 -21.78
CA ASN A 532 27.29 -3.89 -22.38
C ASN A 532 27.30 -5.37 -21.96
N GLY A 533 26.20 -5.87 -21.39
CA GLY A 533 26.06 -7.26 -20.93
C GLY A 533 26.06 -7.41 -19.40
N MET A 534 26.32 -8.62 -18.89
CA MET A 534 26.28 -8.86 -17.45
C MET A 534 27.52 -8.30 -16.73
N GLU A 535 27.31 -7.40 -15.78
CA GLU A 535 28.37 -6.75 -15.00
C GLU A 535 28.15 -6.89 -13.48
N PRO A 536 29.23 -6.88 -12.67
CA PRO A 536 29.12 -6.83 -11.22
C PRO A 536 28.48 -5.55 -10.71
N PHE A 537 27.58 -5.66 -9.74
CA PHE A 537 27.12 -4.51 -8.97
C PHE A 537 28.23 -3.99 -8.07
N ASN A 538 28.41 -2.66 -8.05
CA ASN A 538 29.12 -1.97 -6.98
C ASN A 538 28.10 -1.38 -5.98
N VAL A 539 28.59 -0.90 -4.83
CA VAL A 539 27.73 -0.37 -3.74
C VAL A 539 26.81 0.73 -4.24
N ASP A 540 27.33 1.65 -5.05
CA ASP A 540 26.54 2.79 -5.53
C ASP A 540 25.46 2.35 -6.53
N ARG A 541 25.78 1.51 -7.53
CA ARG A 541 24.82 0.96 -8.50
C ARG A 541 23.73 0.16 -7.81
N MET A 542 24.07 -0.59 -6.75
CA MET A 542 23.10 -1.31 -5.93
C MET A 542 22.17 -0.36 -5.17
N LEU A 543 22.72 0.68 -4.51
CA LEU A 543 21.92 1.68 -3.80
C LEU A 543 21.02 2.47 -4.75
N THR A 544 21.52 2.84 -5.94
CA THR A 544 20.72 3.48 -6.99
C THR A 544 19.56 2.58 -7.41
N GLN A 545 19.79 1.28 -7.63
CA GLN A 545 18.73 0.34 -7.98
C GLN A 545 17.68 0.20 -6.86
N ILE A 546 18.09 0.21 -5.59
CA ILE A 546 17.17 0.24 -4.44
C ILE A 546 16.36 1.54 -4.42
N LYS A 547 16.99 2.69 -4.70
CA LYS A 547 16.27 3.98 -4.79
C LYS A 547 15.24 4.01 -5.93
N LYS A 548 15.48 3.31 -7.05
CA LYS A 548 14.45 3.12 -8.10
C LYS A 548 13.21 2.42 -7.58
N VAL A 549 13.36 1.39 -6.74
CA VAL A 549 12.23 0.70 -6.09
C VAL A 549 11.42 1.68 -5.23
N TYR A 550 12.11 2.55 -4.49
CA TYR A 550 11.47 3.57 -3.66
C TYR A 550 10.79 4.67 -4.47
N ALA A 551 11.39 5.08 -5.59
CA ALA A 551 10.79 6.02 -6.53
C ALA A 551 9.53 5.43 -7.18
N ASP A 552 9.56 4.16 -7.60
CA ASP A 552 8.38 3.49 -8.17
C ASP A 552 7.24 3.40 -7.14
N LYS A 553 7.57 3.04 -5.89
CA LYS A 553 6.63 3.06 -4.77
C LYS A 553 6.05 4.46 -4.53
N ALA A 554 6.88 5.51 -4.58
CA ALA A 554 6.44 6.90 -4.44
C ALA A 554 5.42 7.26 -5.54
N VAL A 555 5.74 7.00 -6.81
CA VAL A 555 4.84 7.27 -7.95
C VAL A 555 3.51 6.54 -7.79
N ARG A 556 3.54 5.25 -7.43
CA ARG A 556 2.32 4.45 -7.24
C ARG A 556 1.42 4.96 -6.13
N SER A 557 1.99 5.45 -5.04
CA SER A 557 1.24 6.06 -3.95
C SER A 557 0.72 7.48 -4.28
N GLY A 558 1.06 8.02 -5.45
CA GLY A 558 0.79 9.41 -5.80
C GLY A 558 1.57 10.38 -4.93
N PHE A 559 2.80 10.01 -4.52
CA PHE A 559 3.68 10.74 -3.58
C PHE A 559 3.11 10.85 -2.16
N GLU A 560 2.31 9.87 -1.74
CA GLU A 560 1.84 9.73 -0.35
C GLU A 560 2.79 8.91 0.53
N ASP A 561 3.68 8.08 -0.03
CA ASP A 561 4.60 7.27 0.77
C ASP A 561 5.70 8.11 1.46
N ASP A 562 6.25 7.58 2.57
CA ASP A 562 7.38 8.21 3.26
C ASP A 562 8.67 8.22 2.41
N SER A 563 8.71 7.43 1.31
CA SER A 563 9.91 7.23 0.51
C SER A 563 10.47 8.46 -0.19
N LEU A 564 9.71 9.55 -0.25
CA LEU A 564 10.17 10.79 -0.88
C LEU A 564 11.02 11.66 0.05
N TYR A 565 11.06 11.36 1.35
CA TYR A 565 11.65 12.22 2.37
C TYR A 565 12.89 11.61 3.03
N ASN A 566 13.76 12.48 3.56
CA ASN A 566 15.02 12.10 4.19
C ASN A 566 15.06 12.37 5.70
N ASP A 567 16.07 11.82 6.39
CA ASP A 567 16.20 11.90 7.86
C ASP A 567 16.59 13.28 8.40
N ASN A 568 16.80 14.31 7.55
CA ASN A 568 16.97 15.68 8.04
C ASN A 568 15.74 16.18 8.81
N LEU A 569 14.60 15.48 8.70
CA LEU A 569 13.41 15.69 9.51
C LEU A 569 13.57 15.32 11.01
N LEU A 570 14.68 14.72 11.41
CA LEU A 570 14.94 14.40 12.83
C LEU A 570 15.66 15.53 13.58
N THR A 571 16.29 16.44 12.84
CA THR A 571 17.06 17.58 13.36
C THR A 571 16.42 18.89 12.90
N LEU A 572 15.78 19.60 13.82
CA LEU A 572 15.03 20.83 13.52
C LEU A 572 15.70 22.03 14.15
N THR A 573 15.91 23.07 13.36
CA THR A 573 16.23 24.42 13.89
C THR A 573 14.96 25.13 14.36
N SER A 574 15.11 26.28 15.04
CA SER A 574 14.00 27.21 15.33
C SER A 574 13.22 27.60 14.08
N ASP A 575 13.96 27.93 13.03
CA ASP A 575 13.42 28.43 11.78
C ASP A 575 12.63 27.34 11.05
N ASP A 576 13.09 26.09 11.15
CA ASP A 576 12.43 24.92 10.59
C ASP A 576 11.08 24.65 11.26
N ALA A 577 11.03 24.74 12.60
CA ALA A 577 9.80 24.56 13.35
C ALA A 577 8.77 25.66 13.03
N GLU A 578 9.19 26.92 12.90
CA GLU A 578 8.31 28.02 12.49
C GLU A 578 7.74 27.82 11.08
N LEU A 579 8.59 27.42 10.13
CA LEU A 579 8.19 27.11 8.76
C LEU A 579 7.14 25.99 8.73
N PHE A 580 7.38 24.87 9.43
CA PHE A 580 6.42 23.76 9.45
C PHE A 580 5.11 24.12 10.16
N ASN A 581 5.13 24.95 11.20
CA ASN A 581 3.90 25.45 11.81
C ASN A 581 3.09 26.34 10.84
N LYS A 582 3.78 27.19 10.06
CA LYS A 582 3.15 27.99 8.99
C LYS A 582 2.58 27.10 7.89
N LEU A 583 3.31 26.07 7.46
CA LEU A 583 2.85 25.09 6.47
C LEU A 583 1.64 24.30 6.98
N ASN A 584 1.65 23.87 8.24
CA ASN A 584 0.53 23.19 8.86
C ASN A 584 -0.74 24.05 8.88
N ALA A 585 -0.60 25.37 9.10
CA ALA A 585 -1.72 26.30 9.06
C ALA A 585 -2.32 26.46 7.64
N ILE A 586 -1.50 26.27 6.59
CA ILE A 586 -1.93 26.30 5.19
C ILE A 586 -2.58 24.96 4.81
N VAL A 587 -1.84 23.85 5.00
CA VAL A 587 -2.23 22.49 4.57
C VAL A 587 -3.34 21.91 5.45
N GLY A 588 -3.33 22.19 6.76
CA GLY A 588 -4.30 21.68 7.73
C GLY A 588 -5.71 22.26 7.58
N LYS A 589 -5.88 23.33 6.79
CA LYS A 589 -7.21 23.82 6.37
C LYS A 589 -7.81 23.00 5.21
N THR A 590 -6.98 22.25 4.48
CA THR A 590 -7.35 21.57 3.24
C THR A 590 -7.68 20.08 3.44
N GLN A 591 -7.11 19.41 4.45
CA GLN A 591 -7.36 17.98 4.70
C GLN A 591 -8.40 17.74 5.81
N LYS A 592 -9.49 17.04 5.46
CA LYS A 592 -10.44 16.49 6.43
C LYS A 592 -9.96 15.12 6.93
N GLN A 593 -8.78 15.06 7.56
CA GLN A 593 -8.50 13.90 8.43
C GLN A 593 -9.35 14.03 9.68
N LYS A 594 -10.10 12.97 10.01
CA LYS A 594 -10.78 12.88 11.32
C LYS A 594 -9.72 13.02 12.41
N THR A 595 -9.97 13.93 13.35
CA THR A 595 -9.14 14.45 14.47
C THR A 595 -8.00 15.42 14.12
N PRO A 596 -8.20 16.74 14.32
CA PRO A 596 -7.10 17.69 14.46
C PRO A 596 -6.60 17.67 15.91
N THR A 597 -5.53 16.94 16.20
CA THR A 597 -4.68 17.33 17.33
C THR A 597 -3.86 18.51 16.82
N LYS A 598 -4.10 19.72 17.33
CA LYS A 598 -3.14 20.83 17.17
C LYS A 598 -1.81 20.38 17.79
N VAL A 599 -0.94 19.77 17.00
CA VAL A 599 0.42 19.43 17.41
C VAL A 599 1.28 20.61 16.99
N THR A 600 1.77 21.37 17.98
CA THR A 600 2.81 22.38 17.76
C THR A 600 4.11 21.66 17.46
N ILE A 601 4.76 21.99 16.34
CA ILE A 601 6.09 21.47 16.02
C ILE A 601 7.08 22.33 16.80
N ASN A 602 7.89 21.68 17.63
CA ASN A 602 8.91 22.33 18.46
C ASN A 602 10.31 22.03 17.90
N VAL A 603 11.31 22.78 18.35
CA VAL A 603 12.72 22.50 18.07
C VAL A 603 13.09 21.11 18.56
N SER A 604 13.88 20.38 17.78
CA SER A 604 14.41 19.06 18.14
C SER A 604 15.83 19.22 18.64
N ASP A 605 16.04 19.07 19.94
CA ASP A 605 17.36 19.14 20.59
C ASP A 605 18.16 17.82 20.47
N LEU A 606 17.87 16.99 19.46
CA LEU A 606 18.50 15.69 19.26
C LEU A 606 19.79 15.85 18.43
N THR A 607 20.94 15.60 19.04
CA THR A 607 22.23 15.61 18.33
C THR A 607 22.51 14.27 17.62
N ASP A 608 23.45 14.25 16.67
CA ASP A 608 23.89 13.00 16.02
C ASP A 608 24.44 11.99 17.07
N GLU A 609 25.12 12.48 18.11
CA GLU A 609 25.64 11.66 19.20
C GLU A 609 24.52 11.06 20.06
N GLU A 610 23.48 11.84 20.37
CA GLU A 610 22.31 11.37 21.10
C GLU A 610 21.45 10.42 20.24
N TYR A 611 21.38 10.63 18.92
CA TYR A 611 20.73 9.71 17.98
C TYR A 611 21.43 8.34 17.99
N ASP A 612 22.76 8.34 17.86
CA ASP A 612 23.56 7.11 17.91
C ASP A 612 23.47 6.43 19.28
N GLN A 613 23.47 7.21 20.36
CA GLN A 613 23.31 6.70 21.73
C GLN A 613 21.92 6.10 21.93
N ALA A 614 20.87 6.71 21.41
CA ALA A 614 19.50 6.20 21.46
C ALA A 614 19.30 4.93 20.60
N GLU A 615 19.87 4.87 19.40
CA GLU A 615 19.83 3.66 18.56
C GLU A 615 20.64 2.51 19.18
N LYS A 616 21.75 2.80 19.87
CA LYS A 616 22.46 1.82 20.72
C LYS A 616 21.64 1.39 21.94
N ALA A 617 20.95 2.33 22.60
CA ALA A 617 20.12 2.08 23.77
C ALA A 617 18.87 1.22 23.49
N LYS A 618 18.31 1.29 22.28
CA LYS A 618 17.21 0.40 21.83
C LYS A 618 17.60 -1.06 21.90
N LYS A 619 18.87 -1.38 21.67
CA LYS A 619 19.43 -2.73 21.70
C LYS A 619 19.64 -3.26 23.12
N LYS A 620 19.47 -2.44 24.16
CA LYS A 620 19.57 -2.84 25.57
C LYS A 620 18.21 -3.11 26.19
N ARG A 621 18.11 -4.03 27.16
CA ARG A 621 16.85 -4.27 27.90
C ARG A 621 16.49 -3.05 28.76
N PRO A 622 15.20 -2.77 29.01
CA PRO A 622 14.77 -1.53 29.69
C PRO A 622 15.43 -1.24 31.04
N HIS A 623 15.82 -2.28 31.79
CA HIS A 623 16.47 -2.17 33.09
C HIS A 623 18.00 -2.01 33.02
N GLU A 624 18.62 -2.27 31.86
CA GLU A 624 20.08 -2.18 31.61
C GLU A 624 20.49 -0.83 31.00
N ARG A 625 19.51 0.03 30.69
CA ARG A 625 19.73 1.36 30.07
C ARG A 625 20.19 2.38 31.12
N SER A 626 21.27 3.11 30.82
CA SER A 626 21.68 4.25 31.63
C SER A 626 20.62 5.36 31.59
N GLN A 627 20.73 6.33 32.51
CA GLN A 627 19.81 7.47 32.54
C GLN A 627 19.94 8.31 31.25
N GLU A 628 21.17 8.56 30.79
CA GLU A 628 21.45 9.26 29.53
C GLU A 628 20.89 8.51 28.30
N GLU A 629 20.95 7.17 28.30
CA GLU A 629 20.40 6.35 27.23
C GLU A 629 18.86 6.38 27.18
N LYS A 630 18.21 6.46 28.36
CA LYS A 630 16.76 6.63 28.44
C LYS A 630 16.33 8.01 27.96
N GLU A 631 17.06 9.05 28.34
CA GLU A 631 16.81 10.43 27.92
C GLU A 631 17.02 10.60 26.41
N ALA A 632 18.11 10.07 25.85
CA ALA A 632 18.35 10.05 24.40
C ALA A 632 17.25 9.29 23.64
N MET A 633 16.76 8.16 24.19
CA MET A 633 15.63 7.43 23.60
C MET A 633 14.31 8.19 23.65
N GLU A 634 14.06 8.93 24.74
CA GLU A 634 12.86 9.75 24.88
C GLU A 634 12.88 10.93 23.89
N LYS A 635 14.04 11.62 23.77
CA LYS A 635 14.29 12.62 22.73
C LYS A 635 14.08 12.05 21.32
N LEU A 636 14.65 10.88 21.02
CA LEU A 636 14.48 10.23 19.71
C LEU A 636 13.02 9.83 19.45
N LYS A 637 12.28 9.40 20.47
CA LYS A 637 10.86 9.06 20.36
C LYS A 637 10.02 10.30 20.09
N GLU A 638 10.32 11.42 20.74
CA GLU A 638 9.66 12.70 20.50
C GLU A 638 9.99 13.25 19.11
N ALA A 639 11.26 13.24 18.71
CA ALA A 639 11.71 13.61 17.37
C ALA A 639 11.01 12.77 16.28
N ARG A 640 10.87 11.44 16.47
CA ARG A 640 10.10 10.59 15.54
C ARG A 640 8.61 10.93 15.47
N LYS A 641 8.01 11.39 16.57
CA LYS A 641 6.60 11.84 16.58
C LYS A 641 6.45 13.16 15.82
N GLN A 642 7.39 14.08 15.98
CA GLN A 642 7.45 15.33 15.22
C GLN A 642 7.70 15.04 13.73
N GLN A 643 8.65 14.14 13.40
CA GLN A 643 8.94 13.67 12.03
C GLN A 643 7.67 13.18 11.32
N LYS A 644 6.86 12.30 11.95
CA LYS A 644 5.61 11.84 11.35
C LYS A 644 4.62 12.97 11.05
N THR A 645 4.56 13.97 11.93
CA THR A 645 3.70 15.15 11.75
C THR A 645 4.18 15.98 10.56
N MET A 646 5.49 16.20 10.46
CA MET A 646 6.10 16.92 9.33
C MET A 646 5.94 16.19 8.01
N ILE A 647 6.15 14.87 7.99
CA ILE A 647 5.89 14.06 6.80
C ILE A 647 4.43 14.20 6.36
N SER A 648 3.47 14.20 7.30
CA SER A 648 2.06 14.44 6.96
C SER A 648 1.84 15.81 6.30
N ILE A 649 2.54 16.85 6.73
CA ILE A 649 2.48 18.20 6.14
C ILE A 649 3.10 18.18 4.73
N LEU A 650 4.30 17.61 4.59
CA LEU A 650 4.99 17.49 3.30
C LEU A 650 4.19 16.66 2.30
N ARG A 651 3.56 15.56 2.73
CA ARG A 651 2.64 14.75 1.93
C ARG A 651 1.50 15.57 1.39
N GLY A 652 0.90 16.40 2.25
CA GLY A 652 -0.16 17.31 1.86
C GLY A 652 0.21 18.17 0.65
N VAL A 653 1.47 18.59 0.52
CA VAL A 653 1.96 19.32 -0.67
C VAL A 653 2.37 18.37 -1.79
N SER A 654 3.11 17.32 -1.47
CA SER A 654 3.81 16.45 -2.44
C SER A 654 2.88 15.68 -3.36
N ILE A 655 1.68 15.32 -2.90
CA ILE A 655 0.70 14.59 -3.71
C ILE A 655 0.25 15.31 -4.98
N ARG A 656 0.47 16.62 -5.07
CA ARG A 656 0.11 17.46 -6.23
C ARG A 656 1.19 17.51 -7.32
N ILE A 657 2.42 17.13 -6.97
CA ILE A 657 3.59 17.20 -7.85
C ILE A 657 3.49 16.26 -9.06
N PRO A 658 3.07 14.99 -8.93
CA PRO A 658 3.09 14.03 -10.05
C PRO A 658 2.36 14.49 -11.31
N MET A 659 1.21 15.15 -11.14
CA MET A 659 0.39 15.63 -12.26
C MET A 659 1.06 16.79 -13.01
N MET A 660 1.76 17.68 -12.30
CA MET A 660 2.55 18.72 -12.93
C MET A 660 3.76 18.13 -13.66
N ILE A 661 4.47 17.16 -13.06
CA ILE A 661 5.57 16.44 -13.74
C ILE A 661 5.08 15.76 -15.02
N TYR A 662 3.91 15.13 -14.99
CA TYR A 662 3.27 14.56 -16.18
C TYR A 662 3.05 15.65 -17.25
N GLY A 663 2.63 16.86 -16.85
CA GLY A 663 2.38 18.00 -17.73
C GLY A 663 3.61 18.74 -18.26
N MET A 664 4.79 18.55 -17.69
CA MET A 664 6.00 19.28 -18.08
C MET A 664 6.47 18.96 -19.50
N ASP A 665 6.76 20.00 -20.28
CA ASP A 665 7.34 19.88 -21.62
C ASP A 665 8.87 19.90 -21.58
N VAL A 666 9.44 18.84 -21.02
CA VAL A 666 10.89 18.65 -20.89
C VAL A 666 11.29 17.35 -21.61
N ASP A 667 12.44 17.38 -22.30
CA ASP A 667 13.00 16.22 -22.97
C ASP A 667 13.10 14.99 -22.03
N LEU A 668 12.71 13.82 -22.52
CA LEU A 668 12.71 12.56 -21.75
C LEU A 668 14.11 12.14 -21.27
N SER A 669 15.16 12.56 -21.96
CA SER A 669 16.56 12.32 -21.60
C SER A 669 17.07 13.24 -20.49
N LYS A 670 16.40 14.37 -20.23
CA LYS A 670 16.79 15.32 -19.18
C LYS A 670 16.16 14.92 -17.85
N ASP A 671 16.99 14.82 -16.81
CA ASP A 671 16.55 14.67 -15.43
C ASP A 671 15.88 15.95 -14.92
N ILE A 672 14.76 15.80 -14.21
CA ILE A 672 14.05 16.92 -13.58
C ILE A 672 14.46 16.95 -12.12
N THR A 673 15.39 17.85 -11.78
CA THR A 673 15.69 18.14 -10.38
C THR A 673 14.53 18.88 -9.71
N ILE A 674 14.57 19.00 -8.38
CA ILE A 674 13.57 19.78 -7.64
C ILE A 674 13.64 21.26 -8.08
N GLU A 675 14.83 21.78 -8.35
CA GLU A 675 15.03 23.14 -8.86
C GLU A 675 14.47 23.32 -10.28
N ASP A 676 14.70 22.36 -11.18
CA ASP A 676 14.11 22.37 -12.52
C ASP A 676 12.58 22.37 -12.41
N PHE A 677 11.99 21.53 -11.56
CA PHE A 677 10.54 21.51 -11.32
C PHE A 677 9.98 22.88 -10.90
N ILE A 678 10.62 23.56 -9.94
CA ILE A 678 10.18 24.90 -9.48
C ILE A 678 10.22 25.93 -10.61
N LYS A 679 11.23 25.82 -11.49
CA LYS A 679 11.47 26.75 -12.58
C LYS A 679 10.48 26.56 -13.74
N GLU A 680 10.19 25.32 -14.10
CA GLU A 680 9.38 24.98 -15.28
C GLU A 680 7.86 25.12 -15.04
N VAL A 681 7.39 25.06 -13.78
CA VAL A 681 5.99 25.32 -13.46
C VAL A 681 5.74 26.83 -13.42
N ASP A 682 4.79 27.36 -14.17
CA ASP A 682 4.43 28.79 -14.14
C ASP A 682 3.67 29.20 -12.85
N ASP A 683 3.60 30.50 -12.56
CA ASP A 683 3.03 31.00 -11.30
C ASP A 683 1.51 30.78 -11.19
N GLU A 684 0.77 30.83 -12.31
CA GLU A 684 -0.67 30.58 -12.30
C GLU A 684 -0.96 29.10 -12.05
N SER A 685 -0.24 28.21 -12.74
CA SER A 685 -0.32 26.77 -12.49
C SER A 685 0.10 26.42 -11.08
N TRP A 686 1.12 27.07 -10.52
CA TRP A 686 1.50 26.87 -9.13
C TRP A 686 0.34 27.24 -8.19
N LYS A 687 -0.28 28.41 -8.39
CA LYS A 687 -1.44 28.86 -7.60
C LYS A 687 -2.65 27.93 -7.74
N GLU A 688 -2.86 27.34 -8.91
CA GLU A 688 -4.00 26.45 -9.20
C GLU A 688 -3.84 25.05 -8.60
N PHE A 689 -2.65 24.46 -8.70
CA PHE A 689 -2.41 23.08 -8.28
C PHE A 689 -1.94 22.96 -6.82
N MET A 690 -1.30 23.99 -6.26
CA MET A 690 -0.82 24.01 -4.87
C MET A 690 -1.83 24.64 -3.89
N PRO A 691 -1.74 24.35 -2.58
CA PRO A 691 -2.61 24.97 -1.58
C PRO A 691 -2.56 26.50 -1.63
N SER A 692 -3.72 27.15 -1.50
CA SER A 692 -3.77 28.62 -1.42
C SER A 692 -2.86 29.17 -0.31
N GLY A 693 -2.02 30.14 -0.66
CA GLY A 693 -1.01 30.72 0.23
C GLY A 693 0.34 29.98 0.26
N PHE A 694 0.49 28.84 -0.42
CA PHE A 694 1.76 28.11 -0.54
C PHE A 694 2.58 28.59 -1.75
N THR A 695 3.68 29.29 -1.50
CA THR A 695 4.52 29.88 -2.57
C THR A 695 5.69 28.99 -2.98
N LYS A 696 6.24 29.22 -4.17
CA LYS A 696 7.49 28.57 -4.63
C LYS A 696 8.66 28.78 -3.67
N GLY A 697 8.74 29.96 -3.04
CA GLY A 697 9.76 30.25 -2.02
C GLY A 697 9.65 29.30 -0.81
N MET A 698 8.43 29.08 -0.32
CA MET A 698 8.18 28.14 0.79
C MET A 698 8.53 26.70 0.40
N PHE A 699 8.27 26.29 -0.84
CA PHE A 699 8.69 24.97 -1.33
C PHE A 699 10.22 24.85 -1.40
N LYS A 700 10.92 25.92 -1.81
CA LYS A 700 12.39 25.97 -1.84
C LYS A 700 13.01 25.76 -0.45
N GLU A 701 12.39 26.29 0.60
CA GLU A 701 12.88 26.14 1.98
C GLU A 701 12.76 24.70 2.52
N ILE A 702 11.81 23.91 2.01
CA ILE A 702 11.59 22.52 2.44
C ILE A 702 12.27 21.47 1.56
N THR A 703 12.93 21.85 0.44
CA THR A 703 13.57 20.88 -0.48
C THR A 703 14.64 20.03 0.20
N LYS A 704 15.31 20.57 1.23
CA LYS A 704 16.31 19.85 2.04
C LYS A 704 15.77 18.60 2.74
N TYR A 705 14.45 18.45 2.86
CA TYR A 705 13.79 17.28 3.44
C TYR A 705 13.36 16.23 2.41
N TYR A 706 13.53 16.50 1.12
CA TYR A 706 13.26 15.55 0.03
C TYR A 706 14.52 14.75 -0.31
N ASP A 707 14.37 13.47 -0.64
CA ASP A 707 15.44 12.71 -1.29
C ASP A 707 15.48 13.08 -2.78
N ALA A 708 16.51 13.85 -3.17
CA ALA A 708 16.64 14.38 -4.52
C ALA A 708 16.73 13.28 -5.59
N GLU A 709 17.38 12.15 -5.29
CA GLU A 709 17.51 11.05 -6.25
C GLU A 709 16.18 10.32 -6.43
N VAL A 710 15.45 10.08 -5.34
CA VAL A 710 14.10 9.48 -5.42
C VAL A 710 13.15 10.40 -6.19
N PHE A 711 13.23 11.72 -5.97
CA PHE A 711 12.40 12.69 -6.70
C PHE A 711 12.69 12.69 -8.21
N ILE A 712 13.97 12.76 -8.59
CA ILE A 712 14.40 12.74 -10.00
C ILE A 712 13.93 11.46 -10.69
N GLU A 713 14.18 10.30 -10.07
CA GLU A 713 13.82 9.01 -10.64
C GLU A 713 12.29 8.83 -10.69
N ALA A 714 11.55 9.29 -9.68
CA ALA A 714 10.09 9.27 -9.71
C ALA A 714 9.54 10.11 -10.87
N GLY A 715 10.13 11.27 -11.12
CA GLY A 715 9.77 12.11 -12.26
C GLY A 715 10.14 11.48 -13.61
N ARG A 716 11.23 10.71 -13.67
CA ARG A 716 11.60 9.91 -14.85
C ARG A 716 10.59 8.79 -15.09
N ILE A 717 10.20 8.04 -14.06
CA ILE A 717 9.22 6.95 -14.13
C ILE A 717 7.87 7.45 -14.67
N ILE A 718 7.35 8.57 -14.15
CA ILE A 718 6.07 9.14 -14.61
C ILE A 718 6.10 9.44 -16.10
N ARG A 719 7.16 10.11 -16.57
CA ARG A 719 7.29 10.51 -17.98
C ARG A 719 7.55 9.30 -18.90
N GLN A 720 8.37 8.35 -18.48
CA GLN A 720 8.62 7.12 -19.24
C GLN A 720 7.36 6.26 -19.38
N ARG A 721 6.56 6.12 -18.32
CA ARG A 721 5.25 5.44 -18.38
C ARG A 721 4.30 6.12 -19.35
N ALA A 722 4.16 7.44 -19.23
CA ALA A 722 3.35 8.21 -20.17
C ALA A 722 3.82 8.02 -21.63
N LYS A 723 5.14 7.91 -21.84
CA LYS A 723 5.71 7.65 -23.18
C LYS A 723 5.48 6.22 -23.67
N SER A 724 5.57 5.22 -22.81
CA SER A 724 5.39 3.81 -23.21
C SER A 724 3.98 3.55 -23.76
N PHE A 725 2.98 4.29 -23.26
CA PHE A 725 1.59 4.16 -23.71
C PHE A 725 1.38 4.60 -25.18
N ASP A 726 2.32 5.37 -25.76
CA ASP A 726 2.23 5.77 -27.18
C ASP A 726 2.33 4.60 -28.16
N SER A 727 2.79 3.43 -27.69
CA SER A 727 2.92 2.19 -28.47
C SER A 727 1.69 1.29 -28.44
N LEU A 728 0.71 1.58 -27.58
CA LEU A 728 -0.54 0.82 -27.43
C LEU A 728 -1.58 1.25 -28.47
N ASP A 729 -2.62 0.42 -28.63
CA ASP A 729 -3.84 0.86 -29.33
C ASP A 729 -4.45 2.09 -28.62
N PHE A 730 -5.19 2.94 -29.35
CA PHE A 730 -5.71 4.18 -28.79
C PHE A 730 -6.68 3.96 -27.61
N ILE A 731 -7.50 2.90 -27.64
CA ILE A 731 -8.43 2.57 -26.56
C ILE A 731 -7.67 2.06 -25.33
N GLU A 732 -6.75 1.11 -25.53
CA GLU A 732 -5.86 0.60 -24.46
C GLU A 732 -5.01 1.73 -23.84
N ARG A 733 -4.52 2.65 -24.68
CA ARG A 733 -3.80 3.84 -24.23
C ARG A 733 -4.67 4.71 -23.33
N ALA A 734 -5.95 4.89 -23.66
CA ALA A 734 -6.85 5.69 -22.83
C ALA A 734 -7.06 5.05 -21.45
N GLU A 735 -7.16 3.73 -21.36
CA GLU A 735 -7.25 2.98 -20.10
C GLU A 735 -5.98 3.12 -19.25
N GLU A 736 -4.80 2.98 -19.85
CA GLU A 736 -3.52 3.12 -19.14
C GLU A 736 -3.27 4.56 -18.68
N VAL A 737 -3.62 5.56 -19.49
CA VAL A 737 -3.58 6.97 -19.10
C VAL A 737 -4.54 7.25 -17.95
N ALA A 738 -5.78 6.74 -18.02
CA ALA A 738 -6.76 6.87 -16.95
C ALA A 738 -6.27 6.20 -15.65
N THR A 739 -5.65 5.01 -15.76
CA THR A 739 -5.06 4.28 -14.64
C THR A 739 -3.90 5.06 -14.02
N LEU A 740 -3.04 5.68 -14.84
CA LEU A 740 -1.98 6.56 -14.35
C LEU A 740 -2.56 7.76 -13.57
N PHE A 741 -3.58 8.44 -14.12
CA PHE A 741 -4.26 9.52 -13.40
C PHE A 741 -4.95 9.05 -12.12
N GLY A 742 -5.42 7.81 -12.05
CA GLY A 742 -5.95 7.19 -10.85
C GLY A 742 -4.94 7.08 -9.71
N SER A 743 -3.64 7.04 -10.01
CA SER A 743 -2.58 7.07 -9.00
C SER A 743 -2.30 8.48 -8.44
N PHE A 744 -2.72 9.54 -9.13
CA PHE A 744 -2.51 10.91 -8.70
C PHE A 744 -3.61 11.32 -7.71
N LYS A 745 -3.22 11.92 -6.58
CA LYS A 745 -4.16 12.38 -5.55
C LYS A 745 -4.28 13.90 -5.59
N ASN A 746 -5.50 14.43 -5.56
CA ASN A 746 -5.73 15.85 -5.36
C ASN A 746 -6.88 16.08 -4.37
N PRO A 747 -6.63 16.69 -3.19
CA PRO A 747 -7.64 16.84 -2.16
C PRO A 747 -8.47 18.14 -2.26
N ASP A 748 -8.18 19.03 -3.22
CA ASP A 748 -8.82 20.36 -3.21
C ASP A 748 -10.29 20.34 -3.66
N LYS A 749 -11.12 21.13 -2.94
CA LYS A 749 -12.54 21.32 -3.25
C LYS A 749 -12.77 22.26 -4.44
N GLU A 750 -11.80 23.13 -4.73
CA GLU A 750 -11.89 24.10 -5.82
C GLU A 750 -11.59 23.46 -7.17
N THR A 751 -10.65 22.53 -7.18
CA THR A 751 -10.06 21.91 -8.37
C THR A 751 -10.39 20.43 -8.45
N VAL A 752 -11.62 20.04 -8.11
CA VAL A 752 -12.08 18.64 -8.14
C VAL A 752 -11.65 17.99 -9.46
N LEU A 753 -10.65 17.10 -9.40
CA LEU A 753 -10.23 16.30 -10.54
C LEU A 753 -11.30 15.26 -10.76
N THR A 754 -11.77 15.13 -11.99
CA THR A 754 -12.83 14.18 -12.30
C THR A 754 -12.22 12.81 -12.57
N PRO A 755 -12.46 11.80 -11.71
CA PRO A 755 -11.93 10.45 -11.95
C PRO A 755 -12.52 9.86 -13.22
N TRP A 756 -11.80 8.93 -13.86
CA TRP A 756 -12.25 8.28 -15.10
C TRP A 756 -13.64 7.64 -14.98
N ARG A 757 -13.92 6.99 -13.85
CA ARG A 757 -15.25 6.44 -13.50
C ARG A 757 -16.37 7.49 -13.58
N VAL A 758 -16.11 8.69 -13.07
CA VAL A 758 -17.10 9.78 -13.05
C VAL A 758 -17.30 10.38 -14.45
N VAL A 759 -16.24 10.47 -15.25
CA VAL A 759 -16.33 10.86 -16.67
C VAL A 759 -17.24 9.90 -17.43
N ASN A 760 -16.98 8.59 -17.32
CA ASN A 760 -17.80 7.54 -17.95
C ASN A 760 -19.26 7.61 -17.47
N MET A 761 -19.47 7.72 -16.15
CA MET A 761 -20.81 7.84 -15.57
C MET A 761 -21.59 9.05 -16.09
N GLN A 762 -20.94 10.22 -16.20
CA GLN A 762 -21.57 11.43 -16.72
C GLN A 762 -21.96 11.29 -18.18
N ILE A 763 -21.05 10.78 -19.01
CA ILE A 763 -21.24 10.69 -20.45
C ILE A 763 -22.25 9.59 -20.79
N ALA A 764 -22.06 8.37 -20.26
CA ALA A 764 -22.93 7.22 -20.52
C ALA A 764 -24.38 7.46 -20.07
N LYS A 765 -24.60 8.04 -18.87
CA LYS A 765 -25.97 8.36 -18.41
C LYS A 765 -26.59 9.54 -19.16
N GLY A 766 -25.78 10.45 -19.69
CA GLY A 766 -26.22 11.69 -20.34
C GLY A 766 -26.48 11.51 -21.84
N ILE A 767 -25.39 11.43 -22.60
CA ILE A 767 -25.40 11.47 -24.07
C ILE A 767 -25.07 10.12 -24.71
N GLY A 768 -24.83 9.07 -23.90
CA GLY A 768 -24.35 7.77 -24.38
C GLY A 768 -22.91 7.85 -24.90
N GLY A 769 -22.47 6.83 -25.64
CA GLY A 769 -21.12 6.69 -26.17
C GLY A 769 -20.38 5.48 -25.62
N LEU A 770 -19.05 5.48 -25.73
CA LEU A 770 -18.22 4.38 -25.25
C LEU A 770 -18.17 4.38 -23.72
N ASN A 771 -18.43 3.24 -23.09
CA ASN A 771 -18.30 3.04 -21.65
C ASN A 771 -17.21 2.00 -21.36
N PHE A 772 -16.26 2.38 -20.51
CA PHE A 772 -15.11 1.54 -20.12
C PHE A 772 -15.40 0.69 -18.87
N TYR A 773 -16.51 0.94 -18.18
CA TYR A 773 -16.92 0.19 -16.98
C TYR A 773 -18.16 -0.66 -17.26
N ASP A 774 -18.51 -1.55 -16.32
CA ASP A 774 -19.86 -2.12 -16.26
C ASP A 774 -20.96 -1.04 -16.07
N ASP A 775 -22.23 -1.44 -16.20
CA ASP A 775 -23.40 -0.56 -16.09
C ASP A 775 -23.55 0.10 -14.70
N ASN A 776 -22.92 -0.49 -13.67
CA ASN A 776 -22.91 0.04 -12.30
C ASN A 776 -21.69 0.94 -12.03
N PHE A 777 -20.78 1.07 -12.98
CA PHE A 777 -19.52 1.80 -12.88
C PHE A 777 -18.59 1.27 -11.77
N GLU A 778 -18.59 -0.06 -11.53
CA GLU A 778 -17.81 -0.72 -10.47
C GLU A 778 -16.46 -1.23 -10.97
N SER A 779 -16.42 -1.90 -12.12
CA SER A 779 -15.20 -2.49 -12.68
C SER A 779 -15.03 -2.23 -14.17
N MET A 780 -13.78 -2.02 -14.62
CA MET A 780 -13.41 -1.96 -16.05
C MET A 780 -13.23 -3.35 -16.67
N THR A 781 -13.20 -4.42 -15.86
CA THR A 781 -13.06 -5.80 -16.35
C THR A 781 -13.98 -6.77 -15.59
N ASP A 782 -14.43 -7.82 -16.27
CA ASP A 782 -15.01 -9.01 -15.65
C ASP A 782 -13.97 -10.14 -15.72
N GLY A 783 -13.13 -10.23 -14.68
CA GLY A 783 -11.98 -11.13 -14.68
C GLY A 783 -10.93 -10.73 -15.73
N ALA A 784 -10.87 -11.45 -16.85
CA ALA A 784 -9.90 -11.22 -17.93
C ALA A 784 -10.50 -10.54 -19.17
N THR A 785 -11.82 -10.32 -19.21
CA THR A 785 -12.51 -9.64 -20.33
C THR A 785 -12.77 -8.17 -19.99
N PRO A 786 -12.43 -7.22 -20.88
CA PRO A 786 -12.81 -5.82 -20.71
C PRO A 786 -14.32 -5.64 -20.69
N ASN A 787 -14.84 -4.77 -19.82
CA ASN A 787 -16.25 -4.34 -19.81
C ASN A 787 -16.54 -3.24 -20.83
N LEU A 788 -15.64 -3.01 -21.79
CA LEU A 788 -15.79 -2.00 -22.82
C LEU A 788 -17.01 -2.27 -23.71
N HIS A 789 -17.99 -1.37 -23.70
CA HIS A 789 -19.19 -1.49 -24.52
C HIS A 789 -19.77 -0.12 -24.92
N TRP A 790 -20.62 -0.12 -25.95
CA TRP A 790 -21.35 1.07 -26.38
C TRP A 790 -22.66 1.24 -25.60
N VAL A 791 -22.91 2.44 -25.08
CA VAL A 791 -24.17 2.81 -24.42
C VAL A 791 -24.94 3.75 -25.32
N ASP A 792 -26.19 3.40 -25.61
CA ASP A 792 -27.06 4.19 -26.48
C ASP A 792 -28.13 4.93 -25.65
N THR A 793 -28.38 6.19 -25.99
CA THR A 793 -29.43 7.05 -25.44
C THR A 793 -30.20 7.72 -26.57
N ASP A 794 -31.31 8.38 -26.26
CA ASP A 794 -32.15 9.06 -27.25
C ASP A 794 -31.49 10.25 -27.96
N VAL A 795 -30.23 10.57 -27.62
CA VAL A 795 -29.45 11.66 -28.21
C VAL A 795 -28.09 11.22 -28.78
N THR A 796 -27.67 9.98 -28.56
CA THR A 796 -26.31 9.50 -28.90
C THR A 796 -25.96 9.69 -30.37
N ASP A 797 -26.83 9.28 -31.28
CA ASP A 797 -26.63 9.43 -32.73
C ASP A 797 -26.50 10.90 -33.18
N SER A 798 -27.15 11.82 -32.46
CA SER A 798 -27.07 13.25 -32.76
C SER A 798 -25.79 13.91 -32.23
N VAL A 799 -25.05 13.21 -31.37
CA VAL A 799 -23.80 13.69 -30.76
C VAL A 799 -22.59 13.08 -31.43
N TYR A 800 -22.58 11.76 -31.61
CA TYR A 800 -21.43 11.04 -32.15
C TYR A 800 -21.62 10.76 -33.65
N HIS A 801 -21.19 11.74 -34.46
CA HIS A 801 -21.12 11.65 -35.92
C HIS A 801 -19.80 12.30 -36.41
N PRO A 802 -19.30 11.97 -37.63
CA PRO A 802 -17.98 12.38 -38.11
C PRO A 802 -17.65 13.88 -38.07
N GLU A 803 -18.66 14.76 -38.15
CA GLU A 803 -18.48 16.21 -38.21
C GLU A 803 -18.70 16.93 -36.86
N THR A 804 -19.00 16.18 -35.79
CA THR A 804 -19.33 16.72 -34.47
C THR A 804 -18.16 17.47 -33.86
N LYS A 805 -18.43 18.62 -33.23
CA LYS A 805 -17.42 19.40 -32.51
C LYS A 805 -17.77 19.47 -31.03
N ILE A 806 -16.95 18.81 -30.23
CA ILE A 806 -17.13 18.65 -28.80
C ILE A 806 -16.07 19.47 -28.06
N ILE A 807 -16.50 20.29 -27.10
CA ILE A 807 -15.62 21.14 -26.30
C ILE A 807 -15.73 20.87 -24.79
N ASP A 808 -14.57 20.79 -24.13
CA ASP A 808 -14.46 20.94 -22.67
C ASP A 808 -13.98 22.35 -22.32
N ILE A 809 -14.85 23.16 -21.72
CA ILE A 809 -14.56 24.57 -21.39
C ILE A 809 -13.72 24.76 -20.12
N ASN A 810 -13.34 23.68 -19.42
CA ASN A 810 -12.50 23.72 -18.23
C ASN A 810 -11.67 22.44 -18.07
N ALA A 811 -10.85 22.16 -19.08
CA ALA A 811 -9.99 20.99 -19.09
C ALA A 811 -8.88 21.08 -18.03
N LYS A 812 -8.83 20.06 -17.16
CA LYS A 812 -7.80 19.91 -16.10
C LYS A 812 -6.80 18.81 -16.44
N THR A 813 -7.32 17.59 -16.60
CA THR A 813 -6.54 16.39 -16.94
C THR A 813 -6.64 16.01 -18.41
N GLY A 814 -7.63 16.54 -19.13
CA GLY A 814 -7.97 16.15 -20.50
C GLY A 814 -8.77 14.84 -20.61
N LEU A 815 -9.28 14.28 -19.51
CA LEU A 815 -10.04 13.02 -19.57
C LEU A 815 -11.39 13.15 -20.31
N TYR A 816 -12.12 14.26 -20.15
CA TYR A 816 -13.34 14.49 -20.95
C TYR A 816 -13.07 14.52 -22.46
N PRO A 817 -12.16 15.36 -22.98
CA PRO A 817 -11.86 15.36 -24.41
C PRO A 817 -11.27 14.03 -24.89
N LEU A 818 -10.51 13.31 -24.06
CA LEU A 818 -10.03 11.96 -24.38
C LEU A 818 -11.20 10.97 -24.53
N HIS A 819 -12.16 10.98 -23.61
CA HIS A 819 -13.36 10.12 -23.68
C HIS A 819 -14.17 10.38 -24.95
N ALA A 820 -14.39 11.65 -25.28
CA ALA A 820 -15.07 12.03 -26.52
C ALA A 820 -14.30 11.54 -27.75
N ALA A 821 -12.97 11.71 -27.78
CA ALA A 821 -12.12 11.22 -28.86
C ALA A 821 -12.22 9.70 -29.02
N MET A 822 -12.20 8.95 -27.92
CA MET A 822 -12.33 7.49 -27.92
C MET A 822 -13.71 7.02 -28.40
N SER A 823 -14.77 7.72 -28.02
CA SER A 823 -16.13 7.38 -28.47
C SER A 823 -16.27 7.53 -29.99
N ILE A 824 -15.75 8.62 -30.56
CA ILE A 824 -15.74 8.84 -32.02
C ILE A 824 -14.83 7.81 -32.70
N TYR A 825 -13.63 7.56 -32.15
CA TYR A 825 -12.69 6.58 -32.71
C TYR A 825 -13.29 5.17 -32.73
N TYR A 826 -13.97 4.76 -31.67
CA TYR A 826 -14.65 3.47 -31.59
C TYR A 826 -15.71 3.31 -32.68
N GLN A 827 -16.51 4.34 -32.98
CA GLN A 827 -17.46 4.29 -34.09
C GLN A 827 -16.75 4.11 -35.45
N TYR A 828 -15.63 4.80 -35.68
CA TYR A 828 -14.85 4.59 -36.91
C TYR A 828 -14.34 3.15 -37.02
N VAL A 829 -13.93 2.54 -35.91
CA VAL A 829 -13.50 1.13 -35.87
C VAL A 829 -14.68 0.18 -36.15
N GLN A 830 -15.83 0.40 -35.51
CA GLN A 830 -17.03 -0.46 -35.70
C GLN A 830 -17.62 -0.36 -37.11
N ASN A 831 -17.57 0.82 -37.73
CA ASN A 831 -18.12 1.06 -39.07
C ASN A 831 -17.15 0.73 -40.21
N ASN A 832 -15.92 0.28 -39.90
CA ASN A 832 -14.93 -0.01 -40.92
C ASN A 832 -14.97 -1.49 -41.35
N ASP A 833 -15.47 -1.73 -42.56
CA ASP A 833 -15.51 -3.05 -43.20
C ASP A 833 -14.24 -3.37 -44.04
N ASP A 834 -13.28 -2.44 -44.15
CA ASP A 834 -12.06 -2.61 -44.97
C ASP A 834 -10.86 -3.13 -44.17
N ASN A 835 -10.06 -4.01 -44.78
CA ASN A 835 -8.81 -4.55 -44.23
C ASN A 835 -7.65 -3.53 -44.17
N ARG A 836 -7.90 -2.23 -44.47
CA ARG A 836 -6.90 -1.15 -44.55
C ARG A 836 -7.22 0.04 -43.64
N PHE A 837 -7.63 -0.22 -42.40
CA PHE A 837 -7.87 0.83 -41.41
C PHE A 837 -6.55 1.50 -40.97
N ASP A 838 -6.37 2.79 -41.30
CA ASP A 838 -5.27 3.61 -40.78
C ASP A 838 -5.69 4.32 -39.49
N ALA A 839 -5.52 3.60 -38.38
CA ALA A 839 -5.86 4.08 -37.04
C ALA A 839 -5.19 5.43 -36.71
N GLU A 840 -3.93 5.65 -37.12
CA GLU A 840 -3.22 6.89 -36.79
C GLU A 840 -3.79 8.09 -37.52
N SER A 841 -4.07 7.97 -38.83
CA SER A 841 -4.67 9.06 -39.60
C SER A 841 -6.08 9.39 -39.12
N VAL A 842 -6.89 8.38 -38.78
CA VAL A 842 -8.24 8.57 -38.23
C VAL A 842 -8.16 9.31 -36.90
N TYR A 843 -7.36 8.83 -35.94
CA TYR A 843 -7.25 9.47 -34.63
C TYR A 843 -6.68 10.88 -34.71
N ARG A 844 -5.67 11.12 -35.57
CA ARG A 844 -5.16 12.48 -35.84
C ARG A 844 -6.27 13.39 -36.38
N GLY A 845 -7.10 12.88 -37.30
CA GLY A 845 -8.25 13.61 -37.84
C GLY A 845 -9.28 13.97 -36.76
N ILE A 846 -9.55 13.05 -35.83
CA ILE A 846 -10.46 13.28 -34.70
C ILE A 846 -9.95 14.42 -33.80
N LEU A 847 -8.67 14.39 -33.43
CA LEU A 847 -8.07 15.43 -32.58
C LEU A 847 -8.05 16.81 -33.27
N GLU A 848 -7.91 16.86 -34.59
CA GLU A 848 -7.86 18.12 -35.34
C GLU A 848 -9.25 18.71 -35.62
N ASN A 849 -10.26 17.88 -35.86
CA ASN A 849 -11.55 18.36 -36.38
C ASN A 849 -12.71 18.25 -35.38
N ASN A 850 -12.63 17.37 -34.38
CA ASN A 850 -13.76 17.07 -33.51
C ASN A 850 -13.56 17.51 -32.05
N ILE A 851 -12.32 17.53 -31.55
CA ILE A 851 -12.05 17.67 -30.11
C ILE A 851 -11.42 19.03 -29.80
N TYR A 852 -12.04 19.75 -28.85
CA TYR A 852 -11.64 21.08 -28.42
C TYR A 852 -11.61 21.18 -26.90
N ALA A 853 -10.71 22.00 -26.34
CA ALA A 853 -10.61 22.18 -24.90
C ALA A 853 -10.05 23.55 -24.51
N ILE A 854 -10.63 24.18 -23.48
CA ILE A 854 -10.11 25.37 -22.81
C ILE A 854 -9.56 24.95 -21.45
N ALA A 855 -8.27 25.19 -21.25
CA ALA A 855 -7.59 24.96 -19.99
C ALA A 855 -7.51 26.26 -19.17
N LYS A 856 -7.57 26.12 -17.85
CA LYS A 856 -7.50 27.25 -16.91
C LYS A 856 -6.08 27.81 -16.72
N THR A 857 -5.05 27.00 -16.92
CA THR A 857 -3.64 27.41 -16.78
C THR A 857 -2.77 26.84 -17.90
N PRO A 858 -1.56 27.40 -18.14
CA PRO A 858 -0.62 26.86 -19.12
C PRO A 858 -0.25 25.39 -18.86
N MET A 859 -0.07 24.98 -17.61
CA MET A 859 0.19 23.58 -17.26
C MET A 859 -1.03 22.68 -17.51
N ALA A 860 -2.25 23.14 -17.21
CA ALA A 860 -3.46 22.36 -17.52
C ALA A 860 -3.63 22.15 -19.03
N LYS A 861 -3.19 23.12 -19.85
CA LYS A 861 -3.12 22.98 -21.31
C LYS A 861 -2.15 21.87 -21.70
N THR A 862 -0.90 21.89 -21.22
CA THR A 862 0.10 20.88 -21.59
C THR A 862 -0.26 19.48 -21.08
N ILE A 863 -0.86 19.37 -19.89
CA ILE A 863 -1.44 18.12 -19.38
C ILE A 863 -2.51 17.59 -20.33
N THR A 864 -3.48 18.43 -20.71
CA THR A 864 -4.58 18.05 -21.60
C THR A 864 -4.06 17.62 -22.96
N GLU A 865 -3.12 18.36 -23.55
CA GLU A 865 -2.49 17.97 -24.81
C GLU A 865 -1.80 16.61 -24.70
N ARG A 866 -1.00 16.38 -23.65
CA ARG A 866 -0.29 15.11 -23.45
C ARG A 866 -1.24 13.93 -23.22
N THR A 867 -2.35 14.16 -22.53
CA THR A 867 -3.42 13.16 -22.38
C THR A 867 -3.97 12.74 -23.75
N LEU A 868 -4.20 13.69 -24.66
CA LEU A 868 -4.75 13.41 -25.99
C LEU A 868 -3.75 12.79 -26.97
N LYS A 869 -2.54 13.37 -27.11
CA LYS A 869 -1.57 13.01 -28.16
C LYS A 869 -0.34 12.25 -27.66
N GLY A 870 -0.16 12.13 -26.35
CA GLY A 870 1.06 11.59 -25.76
C GLY A 870 2.27 12.43 -26.13
N TYR A 871 3.36 11.78 -26.54
CA TYR A 871 4.53 12.46 -27.08
C TYR A 871 4.56 12.45 -28.61
N LYS A 872 3.43 12.15 -29.27
CA LYS A 872 3.31 12.23 -30.73
C LYS A 872 3.13 13.69 -31.14
N LYS A 873 3.65 14.05 -32.32
CA LYS A 873 3.58 15.42 -32.88
C LYS A 873 2.24 15.67 -33.58
N TYR A 874 1.13 15.40 -32.91
CA TYR A 874 -0.21 15.67 -33.43
C TYR A 874 -0.65 17.10 -33.09
N LYS A 875 -1.43 17.69 -33.98
CA LYS A 875 -2.11 18.95 -33.73
C LYS A 875 -3.32 18.70 -32.83
N THR A 876 -3.54 19.61 -31.89
CA THR A 876 -4.62 19.53 -30.90
C THR A 876 -5.24 20.91 -30.73
N ASN A 877 -6.57 20.99 -30.58
CA ASN A 877 -7.27 22.26 -30.35
C ASN A 877 -7.45 22.53 -28.84
N VAL A 878 -6.32 22.67 -28.13
CA VAL A 878 -6.32 23.01 -26.69
C VAL A 878 -5.82 24.44 -26.52
N ALA A 879 -6.68 25.31 -25.98
CA ALA A 879 -6.36 26.71 -25.72
C ALA A 879 -6.25 26.95 -24.22
N TYR A 880 -5.43 27.92 -23.84
CA TYR A 880 -5.43 28.51 -22.50
C TYR A 880 -5.85 29.97 -22.66
N ILE A 881 -6.86 30.37 -21.89
CA ILE A 881 -7.39 31.74 -21.90
C ILE A 881 -7.13 32.34 -20.52
N GLU A 882 -6.26 33.35 -20.48
CA GLU A 882 -5.89 34.06 -19.25
C GLU A 882 -7.11 34.75 -18.62
N ASN A 883 -7.24 34.65 -17.29
CA ASN A 883 -8.32 35.25 -16.50
C ASN A 883 -9.76 34.88 -16.95
N PHE A 884 -9.94 33.76 -17.66
CA PHE A 884 -11.23 33.36 -18.23
C PHE A 884 -12.38 33.33 -17.22
N SER A 885 -12.12 32.81 -16.01
CA SER A 885 -13.13 32.75 -14.94
C SER A 885 -13.60 34.14 -14.49
N ASP A 886 -12.71 35.13 -14.47
CA ASP A 886 -13.03 36.50 -14.07
C ASP A 886 -13.75 37.26 -15.18
N THR A 887 -13.40 36.99 -16.45
CA THR A 887 -14.15 37.47 -17.61
C THR A 887 -15.60 37.00 -17.53
N LEU A 888 -15.84 35.71 -17.29
CA LEU A 888 -17.20 35.15 -17.22
C LEU A 888 -18.04 35.73 -16.07
N LYS A 889 -17.42 36.08 -14.94
CA LYS A 889 -18.12 36.77 -13.83
C LYS A 889 -18.58 38.17 -14.24
N SER A 890 -17.86 38.81 -15.17
CA SER A 890 -18.07 40.19 -15.60
C SER A 890 -18.99 40.27 -16.82
N SER A 891 -18.79 39.41 -17.82
CA SER A 891 -19.56 39.34 -19.06
C SER A 891 -19.47 37.95 -19.70
N ILE A 892 -20.62 37.28 -19.87
CA ILE A 892 -20.72 36.03 -20.62
C ILE A 892 -20.47 36.26 -22.11
N GLU A 893 -20.88 37.41 -22.67
CA GLU A 893 -20.66 37.76 -24.07
C GLU A 893 -19.16 37.90 -24.40
N GLU A 894 -18.38 38.54 -23.53
CA GLU A 894 -16.93 38.66 -23.74
C GLU A 894 -16.25 37.29 -23.59
N GLY A 895 -16.68 36.47 -22.62
CA GLY A 895 -16.20 35.09 -22.48
C GLY A 895 -16.47 34.26 -23.74
N LYS A 896 -17.69 34.33 -24.30
CA LYS A 896 -18.04 33.70 -25.58
C LYS A 896 -17.12 34.16 -26.71
N LYS A 897 -16.90 35.47 -26.83
CA LYS A 897 -15.99 36.03 -27.84
C LYS A 897 -14.56 35.51 -27.70
N GLN A 898 -14.04 35.40 -26.46
CA GLN A 898 -12.72 34.80 -26.22
C GLN A 898 -12.65 33.34 -26.67
N VAL A 899 -13.71 32.54 -26.42
CA VAL A 899 -13.80 31.16 -26.93
C VAL A 899 -13.83 31.11 -28.45
N GLU A 900 -14.65 31.96 -29.08
CA GLU A 900 -14.74 32.05 -30.54
C GLU A 900 -13.41 32.47 -31.16
N GLU A 901 -12.70 33.44 -30.58
CA GLU A 901 -11.38 33.87 -31.05
C GLU A 901 -10.30 32.80 -30.86
N ALA A 902 -10.34 32.03 -29.76
CA ALA A 902 -9.37 30.97 -29.49
C ALA A 902 -9.43 29.80 -30.49
N PHE A 903 -10.57 29.61 -31.16
CA PHE A 903 -10.80 28.51 -32.10
C PHE A 903 -11.33 28.99 -33.45
N ASP A 904 -10.91 30.17 -33.92
CA ASP A 904 -11.22 30.67 -35.28
C ASP A 904 -12.74 30.67 -35.63
N LYS A 905 -13.59 31.00 -34.66
CA LYS A 905 -15.06 31.06 -34.75
C LYS A 905 -15.72 29.72 -35.11
N VAL A 906 -15.12 28.62 -34.69
CA VAL A 906 -15.75 27.30 -34.72
C VAL A 906 -17.07 27.32 -33.96
N LYS A 907 -18.12 26.72 -34.57
CA LYS A 907 -19.39 26.43 -33.90
C LYS A 907 -19.33 25.06 -33.26
N PHE A 908 -19.60 24.97 -31.96
CA PHE A 908 -19.59 23.70 -31.22
C PHE A 908 -20.98 23.08 -31.21
N ASP A 909 -21.02 21.75 -31.26
CA ASP A 909 -22.27 20.99 -31.20
C ASP A 909 -22.59 20.58 -29.75
N VAL A 910 -21.56 20.24 -28.97
CA VAL A 910 -21.70 19.74 -27.60
C VAL A 910 -20.64 20.30 -26.66
N VAL A 911 -21.05 20.82 -25.50
CA VAL A 911 -20.17 21.05 -24.35
C VAL A 911 -20.22 19.86 -23.38
N ILE A 912 -19.05 19.33 -22.99
CA ILE A 912 -18.92 18.31 -21.94
C ILE A 912 -17.98 18.81 -20.86
N GLY A 913 -18.19 18.42 -19.60
CA GLY A 913 -17.15 18.62 -18.59
C GLY A 913 -17.62 18.81 -17.15
N ASN A 914 -16.66 19.21 -16.32
CA ASN A 914 -16.82 19.52 -14.90
C ASN A 914 -16.36 20.97 -14.63
N PRO A 915 -17.27 21.95 -14.68
CA PRO A 915 -16.94 23.36 -14.44
C PRO A 915 -16.45 23.57 -13.01
N PRO A 916 -15.70 24.65 -12.74
CA PRO A 916 -15.22 24.93 -11.39
C PRO A 916 -16.39 25.30 -10.47
N TYR A 917 -16.38 24.84 -9.22
CA TYR A 917 -17.55 24.96 -8.34
C TYR A 917 -17.62 26.30 -7.61
N GLN A 918 -16.51 26.76 -7.03
CA GLN A 918 -16.48 27.95 -6.21
C GLN A 918 -15.09 28.60 -6.20
N GLU A 919 -15.04 29.86 -5.76
CA GLU A 919 -13.82 30.60 -5.46
C GLU A 919 -13.75 30.91 -3.96
N SER A 920 -12.61 30.62 -3.33
CA SER A 920 -12.32 31.03 -1.96
C SER A 920 -11.99 32.51 -1.89
N LEU A 921 -12.68 33.22 -1.00
CA LEU A 921 -12.42 34.61 -0.68
C LEU A 921 -11.93 34.71 0.77
N GLU A 922 -10.81 35.39 1.00
CA GLU A 922 -10.32 35.59 2.37
C GLU A 922 -11.34 36.37 3.22
N GLY A 923 -11.66 35.83 4.41
CA GLY A 923 -12.52 36.50 5.39
C GLY A 923 -14.02 36.51 5.05
N THR A 924 -14.44 35.93 3.93
CA THR A 924 -15.87 35.82 3.56
C THR A 924 -16.21 34.40 3.11
N SER A 925 -17.49 34.16 2.84
CA SER A 925 -17.97 32.83 2.53
C SER A 925 -17.86 32.54 1.02
N ASP A 926 -17.33 31.39 0.61
CA ASP A 926 -17.05 30.99 -0.79
C ASP A 926 -18.17 31.31 -1.79
N ARG A 927 -17.82 31.84 -2.96
CA ARG A 927 -18.76 32.27 -4.00
C ARG A 927 -18.87 31.21 -5.10
N PRO A 928 -20.08 30.76 -5.49
CA PRO A 928 -20.23 29.80 -6.58
C PRO A 928 -19.88 30.45 -7.93
N ILE A 929 -19.22 29.68 -8.79
CA ILE A 929 -18.81 30.13 -10.14
C ILE A 929 -19.31 29.22 -11.27
N TYR A 930 -19.72 27.98 -10.97
CA TYR A 930 -20.22 27.03 -11.97
C TYR A 930 -21.40 27.57 -12.79
N ASN A 931 -22.23 28.44 -12.21
CA ASN A 931 -23.38 29.04 -12.88
C ASN A 931 -22.98 29.84 -14.13
N TYR A 932 -21.84 30.52 -14.11
CA TYR A 932 -21.35 31.30 -15.25
C TYR A 932 -20.85 30.39 -16.38
N PHE A 933 -20.23 29.25 -16.04
CA PHE A 933 -19.82 28.25 -17.03
C PHE A 933 -21.01 27.53 -17.66
N MET A 934 -22.09 27.30 -16.90
CA MET A 934 -23.34 26.77 -17.46
C MET A 934 -23.95 27.76 -18.45
N ASP A 935 -24.08 29.04 -18.09
CA ASP A 935 -24.60 30.08 -18.99
C ASP A 935 -23.76 30.19 -20.27
N LEU A 936 -22.43 30.18 -20.16
CA LEU A 936 -21.55 30.17 -21.34
C LEU A 936 -21.78 28.93 -22.21
N SER A 937 -21.92 27.74 -21.61
CA SER A 937 -22.08 26.48 -22.35
C SER A 937 -23.30 26.53 -23.26
N TYR A 938 -24.38 27.15 -22.80
CA TYR A 938 -25.63 27.26 -23.55
C TYR A 938 -25.54 28.30 -24.70
N GLU A 939 -24.56 29.21 -24.62
CA GLU A 939 -24.33 30.24 -25.63
C GLU A 939 -23.39 29.79 -26.77
N ILE A 940 -22.52 28.81 -26.52
CA ILE A 940 -21.48 28.38 -27.46
C ILE A 940 -21.80 27.06 -28.19
N ALA A 941 -22.74 26.26 -27.67
CA ALA A 941 -23.14 25.00 -28.28
C ALA A 941 -24.64 24.72 -28.14
N ASP A 942 -25.17 23.91 -29.07
CA ASP A 942 -26.58 23.50 -29.05
C ASP A 942 -26.89 22.58 -27.86
N LYS A 943 -25.95 21.70 -27.51
CA LYS A 943 -26.08 20.72 -26.44
C LYS A 943 -25.03 20.93 -25.35
N SER A 944 -25.37 20.61 -24.10
CA SER A 944 -24.37 20.53 -23.04
C SER A 944 -24.70 19.45 -22.00
N ILE A 945 -23.67 18.80 -21.48
CA ILE A 945 -23.75 17.83 -20.38
C ILE A 945 -22.69 18.20 -19.32
N LEU A 946 -23.15 18.67 -18.17
CA LEU A 946 -22.26 19.20 -17.11
C LEU A 946 -22.57 18.56 -15.76
N ILE A 947 -21.53 18.32 -14.97
CA ILE A 947 -21.63 17.89 -13.57
C ILE A 947 -21.38 19.07 -12.62
N THR A 948 -22.36 19.41 -11.80
CA THR A 948 -22.33 20.62 -10.94
C THR A 948 -22.89 20.37 -9.53
N PRO A 949 -22.68 21.27 -8.57
CA PRO A 949 -23.34 21.20 -7.26
C PRO A 949 -24.87 21.38 -7.38
N ALA A 950 -25.64 20.50 -6.76
CA ALA A 950 -27.08 20.40 -7.00
C ALA A 950 -27.98 21.41 -6.24
N ARG A 951 -27.41 22.31 -5.42
CA ARG A 951 -28.22 23.19 -4.55
C ARG A 951 -29.17 24.11 -5.30
N PHE A 952 -28.86 24.49 -6.54
CA PHE A 952 -29.70 25.39 -7.33
C PHE A 952 -31.05 24.77 -7.68
N LEU A 953 -31.13 23.44 -7.81
CA LEU A 953 -32.36 22.69 -8.07
C LEU A 953 -33.44 22.93 -7.00
N PHE A 954 -33.02 23.19 -5.77
CA PHE A 954 -33.91 23.43 -4.63
C PHE A 954 -34.08 24.92 -4.33
N ASN A 955 -33.73 25.78 -5.30
CA ASN A 955 -33.59 27.22 -5.13
C ASN A 955 -32.78 27.60 -3.86
N ALA A 956 -31.79 26.77 -3.51
CA ALA A 956 -30.97 26.89 -2.32
C ALA A 956 -29.53 27.31 -2.69
N GLY A 957 -28.64 27.37 -1.71
CA GLY A 957 -27.26 27.81 -1.93
C GLY A 957 -27.09 29.31 -2.18
N LYS A 958 -25.90 29.70 -2.63
CA LYS A 958 -25.45 31.09 -2.80
C LYS A 958 -25.48 31.58 -4.24
N THR A 959 -25.89 30.74 -5.20
CA THR A 959 -26.18 31.20 -6.56
C THR A 959 -27.33 32.20 -6.51
N PRO A 960 -27.36 33.21 -7.41
CA PRO A 960 -28.44 34.19 -7.43
C PRO A 960 -29.81 33.53 -7.53
N LYS A 961 -30.77 33.92 -6.69
CA LYS A 961 -32.13 33.32 -6.70
C LYS A 961 -32.85 33.52 -8.04
N ALA A 962 -32.59 34.64 -8.71
CA ALA A 962 -33.10 34.89 -10.06
C ALA A 962 -32.53 33.87 -11.06
N TRP A 963 -31.25 33.55 -10.95
CA TRP A 963 -30.60 32.54 -11.79
C TRP A 963 -31.13 31.13 -11.50
N ASN A 964 -31.27 30.74 -10.23
CA ASN A 964 -31.88 29.44 -9.90
C ASN A 964 -33.28 29.28 -10.52
N ARG A 965 -34.11 30.32 -10.43
CA ARG A 965 -35.45 30.33 -11.06
C ARG A 965 -35.38 30.28 -12.59
N LYS A 966 -34.42 30.98 -13.21
CA LYS A 966 -34.15 30.89 -14.65
C LYS A 966 -33.89 29.44 -15.04
N MET A 967 -32.98 28.75 -14.34
CA MET A 967 -32.65 27.36 -14.64
C MET A 967 -33.81 26.40 -14.40
N LEU A 968 -34.61 26.62 -13.35
CA LEU A 968 -35.79 25.78 -13.05
C LEU A 968 -36.94 26.01 -14.04
N ALA A 969 -37.05 27.20 -14.62
CA ALA A 969 -38.04 27.55 -15.63
C ALA A 969 -37.59 27.24 -17.06
N ASP A 970 -36.35 26.77 -17.24
CA ASP A 970 -35.78 26.45 -18.55
C ASP A 970 -36.39 25.15 -19.07
N GLU A 971 -37.17 25.25 -20.15
CA GLU A 971 -37.86 24.12 -20.78
C GLU A 971 -36.92 23.22 -21.61
N HIS A 972 -35.67 23.65 -21.79
CA HIS A 972 -34.62 22.94 -22.52
C HIS A 972 -33.60 22.24 -21.59
N LEU A 973 -33.77 22.38 -20.27
CA LEU A 973 -32.90 21.77 -19.25
C LEU A 973 -33.52 20.48 -18.67
N LYS A 974 -32.73 19.40 -18.66
CA LYS A 974 -33.09 18.10 -18.06
C LYS A 974 -32.07 17.72 -16.97
N VAL A 975 -32.57 17.21 -15.84
CA VAL A 975 -31.72 16.54 -14.83
C VAL A 975 -31.57 15.06 -15.23
N VAL A 976 -30.33 14.65 -15.49
CA VAL A 976 -29.99 13.26 -15.89
C VAL A 976 -29.74 12.40 -14.65
N TYR A 977 -29.03 12.94 -13.67
CA TYR A 977 -28.64 12.22 -12.48
C TYR A 977 -28.52 13.19 -11.31
N TYR A 978 -28.98 12.78 -10.13
CA TYR A 978 -28.84 13.52 -8.89
C TYR A 978 -28.41 12.56 -7.78
N GLU A 979 -27.33 12.92 -7.07
CA GLU A 979 -26.85 12.20 -5.91
C GLU A 979 -26.72 13.16 -4.73
N GLN A 980 -27.41 12.86 -3.62
CA GLN A 980 -27.39 13.70 -2.43
C GLN A 980 -26.06 13.57 -1.66
N ASP A 981 -25.50 12.36 -1.58
CA ASP A 981 -24.21 12.08 -0.96
C ASP A 981 -23.08 12.16 -2.00
N SER A 982 -22.44 13.33 -2.07
CA SER A 982 -21.34 13.58 -2.99
C SER A 982 -20.18 12.59 -2.88
N SER A 983 -20.02 11.89 -1.74
CA SER A 983 -18.93 10.91 -1.57
C SER A 983 -19.10 9.66 -2.44
N GLN A 984 -20.31 9.35 -2.89
CA GLN A 984 -20.58 8.26 -3.85
C GLN A 984 -20.03 8.58 -5.25
N VAL A 985 -19.90 9.86 -5.59
CA VAL A 985 -19.33 10.32 -6.88
C VAL A 985 -17.85 10.70 -6.71
N PHE A 986 -17.56 11.51 -5.70
CA PHE A 986 -16.22 12.02 -5.36
C PHE A 986 -15.85 11.62 -3.92
N PRO A 987 -15.23 10.44 -3.70
CA PRO A 987 -14.99 9.89 -2.35
C PRO A 987 -14.22 10.81 -1.40
N ASN A 988 -13.35 11.66 -1.96
CA ASN A 988 -12.46 12.53 -1.20
C ASN A 988 -12.96 13.98 -1.11
N THR A 989 -14.15 14.31 -1.64
CA THR A 989 -14.66 15.69 -1.71
C THR A 989 -16.07 15.80 -1.12
N ASP A 990 -16.22 16.60 -0.06
CA ASP A 990 -17.51 16.88 0.58
C ASP A 990 -18.21 18.09 -0.08
N ILE A 991 -19.18 17.81 -0.94
CA ILE A 991 -19.97 18.79 -1.70
C ILE A 991 -21.39 18.80 -1.16
N LYS A 992 -21.61 19.73 -0.24
CA LYS A 992 -22.87 19.91 0.46
C LYS A 992 -24.02 20.20 -0.50
N GLY A 993 -25.12 19.46 -0.36
CA GLY A 993 -26.33 19.59 -1.20
C GLY A 993 -26.38 18.61 -2.38
N GLY A 994 -25.33 17.80 -2.56
CA GLY A 994 -25.27 16.79 -3.60
C GLY A 994 -24.69 17.30 -4.92
N ILE A 995 -24.59 16.37 -5.88
CA ILE A 995 -24.11 16.58 -7.24
C ILE A 995 -25.25 16.32 -8.21
N VAL A 996 -25.32 17.10 -9.27
CA VAL A 996 -26.26 16.91 -10.37
C VAL A 996 -25.50 16.82 -11.69
N ILE A 997 -25.94 15.93 -12.57
CA ILE A 997 -25.61 15.95 -14.00
C ILE A 997 -26.82 16.51 -14.74
N THR A 998 -26.62 17.62 -15.45
CA THR A 998 -27.67 18.27 -16.25
C THR A 998 -27.35 18.15 -17.73
N TYR A 999 -28.37 17.86 -18.52
CA TYR A 999 -28.35 17.90 -19.98
C TYR A 999 -29.20 19.07 -20.46
N HIS A 1000 -28.67 19.91 -21.35
CA HIS A 1000 -29.41 20.98 -21.99
C HIS A 1000 -29.34 20.81 -23.51
N ASP A 1001 -30.45 20.98 -24.21
CA ASP A 1001 -30.53 20.96 -25.68
C ASP A 1001 -31.50 22.05 -26.15
N CYS A 1002 -30.96 23.10 -26.77
CA CYS A 1002 -31.76 24.25 -27.23
C CYS A 1002 -32.80 23.89 -28.31
N LYS A 1003 -32.71 22.71 -28.91
CA LYS A 1003 -33.63 22.22 -29.94
C LYS A 1003 -34.71 21.29 -29.39
N LYS A 1004 -34.60 20.83 -28.14
CA LYS A 1004 -35.50 19.84 -27.55
C LYS A 1004 -36.27 20.39 -26.35
N TYR A 1005 -37.58 20.16 -26.33
CA TYR A 1005 -38.44 20.55 -25.23
C TYR A 1005 -38.57 19.40 -24.22
N PHE A 1006 -38.17 19.64 -22.98
CA PHE A 1006 -38.34 18.71 -21.85
C PHE A 1006 -39.43 19.18 -20.88
N GLY A 1007 -39.84 20.44 -20.97
CA GLY A 1007 -40.70 21.11 -19.99
C GLY A 1007 -39.89 21.68 -18.83
N ALA A 1008 -40.40 22.74 -18.20
CA ALA A 1008 -39.75 23.38 -17.06
C ALA A 1008 -39.71 22.42 -15.86
N ILE A 1009 -38.57 22.40 -15.15
CA ILE A 1009 -38.41 21.61 -13.93
C ILE A 1009 -39.38 22.12 -12.85
N GLU A 1010 -39.50 23.45 -12.72
CA GLU A 1010 -40.26 24.23 -11.73
C GLU A 1010 -39.87 23.90 -10.27
N VAL A 1011 -40.10 22.65 -9.86
CA VAL A 1011 -39.82 22.06 -8.57
C VAL A 1011 -39.07 20.75 -8.75
N PHE A 1012 -37.78 20.75 -8.42
CA PHE A 1012 -37.04 19.50 -8.44
C PHE A 1012 -37.36 18.62 -7.22
N THR A 1013 -37.68 17.36 -7.46
CA THR A 1013 -37.79 16.31 -6.44
C THR A 1013 -36.83 15.17 -6.76
N ALA A 1014 -36.07 14.70 -5.76
CA ALA A 1014 -35.10 13.61 -5.94
C ALA A 1014 -35.75 12.25 -6.31
N HIS A 1015 -37.06 12.12 -6.14
CA HIS A 1015 -37.81 10.90 -6.42
C HIS A 1015 -39.00 11.22 -7.32
N GLU A 1016 -39.18 10.45 -8.39
CA GLU A 1016 -40.31 10.63 -9.32
C GLU A 1016 -41.67 10.53 -8.62
N LYS A 1017 -41.82 9.55 -7.70
CA LYS A 1017 -43.02 9.40 -6.86
C LYS A 1017 -43.33 10.64 -6.03
N LEU A 1018 -42.30 11.36 -5.56
CA LEU A 1018 -42.49 12.60 -4.80
C LEU A 1018 -43.04 13.74 -5.69
N ASN A 1019 -42.63 13.80 -6.96
CA ASN A 1019 -43.22 14.71 -7.94
C ASN A 1019 -44.69 14.37 -8.22
N GLN A 1020 -45.00 13.09 -8.42
CA GLN A 1020 -46.38 12.62 -8.66
C GLN A 1020 -47.31 13.00 -7.49
N ILE A 1021 -46.85 12.78 -6.25
CA ILE A 1021 -47.57 13.20 -5.04
C ILE A 1021 -47.73 14.72 -5.01
N LEU A 1022 -46.68 15.50 -5.29
CA LEU A 1022 -46.73 16.96 -5.34
C LEU A 1022 -47.81 17.45 -6.32
N GLN A 1023 -47.80 16.94 -7.56
CA GLN A 1023 -48.74 17.34 -8.61
C GLN A 1023 -50.20 17.06 -8.21
N LYS A 1024 -50.49 15.89 -7.61
CA LYS A 1024 -51.83 15.56 -7.10
C LYS A 1024 -52.33 16.52 -6.02
N VAL A 1025 -51.41 17.12 -5.27
CA VAL A 1025 -51.73 18.10 -4.22
C VAL A 1025 -51.90 19.50 -4.80
N VAL A 1026 -50.95 19.99 -5.60
CA VAL A 1026 -50.96 21.38 -6.09
C VAL A 1026 -51.94 21.62 -7.23
N MET A 1027 -52.31 20.58 -8.01
CA MET A 1027 -53.29 20.70 -9.10
C MET A 1027 -54.75 20.73 -8.63
N LYS A 1028 -55.01 20.57 -7.33
CA LYS A 1028 -56.36 20.69 -6.77
C LYS A 1028 -56.83 22.16 -6.84
N PRO A 1029 -58.06 22.46 -7.34
CA PRO A 1029 -58.54 23.83 -7.51
C PRO A 1029 -58.60 24.66 -6.22
N ASP A 1030 -58.72 23.99 -5.07
CA ASP A 1030 -58.81 24.56 -3.72
C ASP A 1030 -57.48 24.56 -2.97
N PHE A 1031 -56.35 24.31 -3.66
CA PHE A 1031 -55.04 24.30 -3.02
C PHE A 1031 -54.68 25.67 -2.45
N GLU A 1032 -54.49 25.71 -1.13
CA GLU A 1032 -53.83 26.81 -0.43
C GLU A 1032 -52.63 26.29 0.34
N SER A 1033 -51.53 27.05 0.36
CA SER A 1033 -50.32 26.68 1.10
C SER A 1033 -50.47 26.93 2.61
N LEU A 1034 -50.00 25.97 3.42
CA LEU A 1034 -49.84 26.13 4.87
C LEU A 1034 -48.92 27.30 5.21
N SER A 1035 -47.96 27.64 4.34
CA SER A 1035 -47.05 28.78 4.54
C SER A 1035 -47.77 30.12 4.74
N LYS A 1036 -49.01 30.28 4.24
CA LYS A 1036 -49.84 31.48 4.43
C LYS A 1036 -50.13 31.79 5.90
N ILE A 1037 -50.18 30.77 6.75
CA ILE A 1037 -50.46 30.92 8.19
C ILE A 1037 -49.21 30.75 9.06
N ILE A 1038 -48.00 30.77 8.45
CA ILE A 1038 -46.74 30.67 9.18
C ILE A 1038 -46.17 32.07 9.44
N TYR A 1039 -45.89 32.35 10.71
CA TYR A 1039 -45.27 33.59 11.16
C TYR A 1039 -43.78 33.35 11.40
N SER A 1040 -42.96 34.24 10.83
CA SER A 1040 -41.50 34.11 10.77
C SER A 1040 -40.84 34.18 12.15
N SER A 1041 -39.56 33.77 12.22
CA SER A 1041 -38.79 33.78 13.46
C SER A 1041 -38.52 35.18 14.02
N ASP A 1042 -38.54 36.19 13.17
CA ASP A 1042 -38.29 37.61 13.51
C ASP A 1042 -39.59 38.42 13.69
N SER A 1043 -40.72 37.72 13.85
CA SER A 1043 -42.05 38.32 13.99
C SER A 1043 -42.27 39.09 15.31
N TYR A 1044 -41.42 38.86 16.32
CA TYR A 1044 -41.48 39.56 17.61
C TYR A 1044 -40.38 40.62 17.71
N ARG A 1045 -40.77 41.82 18.16
CA ARG A 1045 -39.87 42.97 18.35
C ARG A 1045 -40.05 43.58 19.74
N LEU A 1046 -38.96 44.10 20.30
CA LEU A 1046 -38.98 44.95 21.48
C LEU A 1046 -39.60 46.31 21.12
N THR A 1047 -40.22 46.98 22.08
CA THR A 1047 -40.81 48.32 21.87
C THR A 1047 -39.85 49.43 22.27
N GLU A 1048 -40.08 50.66 21.78
CA GLU A 1048 -39.37 51.84 22.29
C GLU A 1048 -39.55 52.03 23.81
N LYS A 1049 -40.70 51.62 24.34
CA LYS A 1049 -41.00 51.72 25.77
C LYS A 1049 -40.04 50.86 26.59
N MET A 1050 -39.71 49.65 26.13
CA MET A 1050 -38.70 48.80 26.77
C MET A 1050 -37.35 49.53 26.88
N HIS A 1051 -36.89 50.15 25.78
CA HIS A 1051 -35.63 50.90 25.76
C HIS A 1051 -35.65 52.18 26.60
N LYS A 1052 -36.82 52.82 26.77
CA LYS A 1052 -37.00 53.98 27.66
C LYS A 1052 -36.95 53.56 29.13
N ASP A 1053 -37.61 52.46 29.47
CA ASP A 1053 -37.70 51.96 30.84
C ASP A 1053 -36.41 51.21 31.27
N VAL A 1054 -35.65 50.66 30.31
CA VAL A 1054 -34.33 50.03 30.52
C VAL A 1054 -33.28 50.59 29.54
N PRO A 1055 -32.75 51.82 29.77
CA PRO A 1055 -31.80 52.47 28.85
C PRO A 1055 -30.49 51.71 28.63
N THR A 1056 -30.09 50.89 29.60
CA THR A 1056 -28.88 50.05 29.51
C THR A 1056 -29.04 48.87 28.54
N ALA A 1057 -30.24 48.60 28.03
CA ALA A 1057 -30.49 47.51 27.09
C ALA A 1057 -29.76 47.72 25.75
N LYS A 1058 -29.68 48.96 25.26
CA LYS A 1058 -29.04 49.27 23.96
C LYS A 1058 -27.57 48.86 23.91
N GLY A 1059 -26.81 49.08 24.99
CA GLY A 1059 -25.40 48.69 25.07
C GLY A 1059 -25.16 47.18 25.18
N ARG A 1060 -26.22 46.39 25.41
CA ARG A 1060 -26.18 44.92 25.55
C ARG A 1060 -26.65 44.18 24.28
N LEU A 1061 -27.33 44.89 23.37
CA LEU A 1061 -27.84 44.34 22.11
C LEU A 1061 -26.88 44.64 20.96
N SER A 1062 -27.00 43.88 19.87
CA SER A 1062 -26.12 44.02 18.71
C SER A 1062 -26.50 45.26 17.89
N ASN A 1063 -25.50 46.00 17.39
CA ASN A 1063 -25.71 47.18 16.53
C ASN A 1063 -26.60 46.83 15.33
N GLY A 1064 -27.63 47.64 15.08
CA GLY A 1064 -28.62 47.41 14.01
C GLY A 1064 -29.76 46.43 14.35
N HIS A 1065 -29.72 45.79 15.53
CA HIS A 1065 -30.70 44.81 16.00
C HIS A 1065 -31.32 45.19 17.36
N GLU A 1066 -31.39 46.49 17.66
CA GLU A 1066 -31.84 47.00 18.98
C GLU A 1066 -33.26 46.58 19.33
N PHE A 1067 -34.11 46.30 18.34
CA PHE A 1067 -35.51 45.90 18.56
C PHE A 1067 -35.74 44.40 18.38
N ASP A 1068 -34.71 43.60 18.14
CA ASP A 1068 -34.89 42.19 17.81
C ASP A 1068 -34.99 41.33 19.07
N VAL A 1069 -35.97 40.41 19.09
CA VAL A 1069 -36.03 39.34 20.10
C VAL A 1069 -35.11 38.19 19.65
N THR A 1070 -33.79 38.42 19.69
CA THR A 1070 -32.75 37.52 19.16
C THR A 1070 -32.72 36.15 19.87
N THR A 1071 -32.00 35.19 19.29
CA THR A 1071 -31.90 33.81 19.83
C THR A 1071 -31.38 33.76 21.27
N ASN A 1072 -30.44 34.66 21.63
CA ASN A 1072 -29.81 34.77 22.95
C ASN A 1072 -30.35 35.94 23.80
N ILE A 1073 -31.57 36.40 23.53
CA ILE A 1073 -32.12 37.59 24.20
C ILE A 1073 -32.24 37.43 25.73
N PHE A 1074 -32.44 36.21 26.22
CA PHE A 1074 -32.55 35.93 27.66
C PHE A 1074 -31.22 36.14 28.40
N GLU A 1075 -30.09 35.83 27.76
CA GLU A 1075 -28.75 36.08 28.32
C GLU A 1075 -28.39 37.56 28.28
N LYS A 1076 -28.84 38.27 27.24
CA LYS A 1076 -28.53 39.70 27.04
C LYS A 1076 -29.35 40.62 27.96
N LEU A 1077 -30.62 40.29 28.18
CA LEU A 1077 -31.58 41.08 28.97
C LEU A 1077 -32.25 40.26 30.08
N PRO A 1078 -31.50 39.68 31.03
CA PRO A 1078 -32.06 38.84 32.10
C PRO A 1078 -32.95 39.61 33.09
N ASP A 1079 -32.77 40.93 33.14
CA ASP A 1079 -33.57 41.91 33.89
C ASP A 1079 -34.91 42.25 33.22
N VAL A 1080 -35.06 41.96 31.92
CA VAL A 1080 -36.31 42.18 31.16
C VAL A 1080 -37.09 40.87 31.00
N PHE A 1081 -36.41 39.74 30.85
CA PHE A 1081 -36.99 38.41 30.67
C PHE A 1081 -36.77 37.55 31.92
N ILE A 1082 -37.77 37.50 32.81
CA ILE A 1082 -37.65 36.92 34.17
C ILE A 1082 -38.21 35.49 34.27
N ASN A 1083 -37.73 34.72 35.25
CA ASN A 1083 -38.07 33.29 35.43
C ASN A 1083 -39.46 33.04 36.04
N ASN A 1084 -39.89 33.84 37.01
CA ASN A 1084 -41.19 33.71 37.69
C ASN A 1084 -41.93 35.04 37.68
N ASN A 1085 -43.26 34.98 37.64
CA ASN A 1085 -44.12 36.12 37.91
C ASN A 1085 -44.63 36.04 39.36
N ASP A 1086 -43.73 36.20 40.34
CA ASP A 1086 -44.08 36.14 41.77
C ASP A 1086 -44.79 37.42 42.26
N SER A 1087 -44.89 38.44 41.41
CA SER A 1087 -45.59 39.70 41.68
C SER A 1087 -46.87 39.79 40.85
N GLN A 1088 -48.05 39.63 41.48
CA GLN A 1088 -49.37 39.84 40.87
C GLN A 1088 -49.66 41.32 40.45
N VAL A 1089 -48.65 42.08 40.04
CA VAL A 1089 -48.76 43.48 39.64
C VAL A 1089 -48.14 43.66 38.25
N GLY A 1090 -48.97 43.47 37.21
CA GLY A 1090 -48.60 43.78 35.82
C GLY A 1090 -49.19 42.83 34.78
N ASP A 1091 -49.38 43.34 33.55
CA ASP A 1091 -49.80 42.57 32.38
C ASP A 1091 -48.56 41.95 31.72
N PHE A 1092 -48.24 40.70 32.08
CA PHE A 1092 -47.08 39.96 31.58
C PHE A 1092 -47.46 38.92 30.53
N VAL A 1093 -46.59 38.75 29.55
CA VAL A 1093 -46.69 37.75 28.48
C VAL A 1093 -45.51 36.79 28.53
N ARG A 1094 -45.69 35.59 27.95
CA ARG A 1094 -44.65 34.55 27.92
C ARG A 1094 -43.89 34.59 26.62
N ILE A 1095 -42.57 34.44 26.68
CA ILE A 1095 -41.72 34.22 25.50
C ILE A 1095 -40.97 32.90 25.68
N ILE A 1096 -41.04 32.03 24.66
CA ILE A 1096 -40.22 30.82 24.60
C ILE A 1096 -38.91 31.09 23.85
N GLY A 1097 -37.80 30.60 24.40
CA GLY A 1097 -36.47 30.67 23.80
C GLY A 1097 -35.62 29.46 24.14
N ARG A 1098 -34.31 29.56 23.92
CA ARG A 1098 -33.35 28.54 24.34
C ARG A 1098 -32.32 29.14 25.29
N GLU A 1099 -31.98 28.40 26.32
CA GLU A 1099 -30.93 28.71 27.31
C GLU A 1099 -30.25 27.37 27.63
N ASN A 1100 -28.91 27.30 27.56
CA ASN A 1100 -28.14 26.05 27.76
C ASN A 1100 -28.62 24.84 26.92
N ASN A 1101 -29.00 25.07 25.65
CA ASN A 1101 -29.62 24.10 24.73
C ASN A 1101 -31.03 23.61 25.08
N ASP A 1102 -31.59 23.97 26.23
CA ASP A 1102 -32.95 23.62 26.64
C ASP A 1102 -33.98 24.66 26.22
N ARG A 1103 -35.24 24.24 26.05
CA ARG A 1103 -36.36 25.16 25.78
C ARG A 1103 -36.87 25.72 27.11
N VAL A 1104 -36.85 27.05 27.25
CA VAL A 1104 -37.29 27.73 28.48
C VAL A 1104 -38.32 28.80 28.18
N TYR A 1105 -39.22 29.03 29.14
CA TYR A 1105 -40.16 30.15 29.13
C TYR A 1105 -39.67 31.24 30.07
N LYS A 1106 -39.73 32.49 29.60
CA LYS A 1106 -39.52 33.67 30.43
C LYS A 1106 -40.74 34.57 30.33
N TRP A 1107 -40.97 35.38 31.35
CA TRP A 1107 -42.02 36.38 31.40
C TRP A 1107 -41.45 37.77 31.09
N VAL A 1108 -42.24 38.58 30.39
CA VAL A 1108 -41.89 39.96 30.03
C VAL A 1108 -43.13 40.84 30.08
N ASP A 1109 -42.99 42.09 30.48
CA ASP A 1109 -44.10 43.06 30.47
C ASP A 1109 -44.66 43.17 29.04
N ARG A 1110 -45.97 43.03 28.89
CA ARG A 1110 -46.64 43.06 27.58
C ARG A 1110 -46.30 44.32 26.79
N ARG A 1111 -46.11 45.46 27.46
CA ARG A 1111 -45.82 46.75 26.82
C ARG A 1111 -44.42 46.78 26.20
N TYR A 1112 -43.55 45.83 26.54
CA TYR A 1112 -42.19 45.72 26.01
C TYR A 1112 -42.09 44.89 24.72
N ILE A 1113 -43.14 44.17 24.35
CA ILE A 1113 -43.15 43.30 23.18
C ILE A 1113 -44.25 43.70 22.20
N ASN A 1114 -43.85 43.91 20.95
CA ASN A 1114 -44.76 43.91 19.81
C ASN A 1114 -44.69 42.54 19.11
N GLY A 1115 -45.84 41.96 18.78
CA GLY A 1115 -45.94 40.62 18.21
C GLY A 1115 -46.88 40.55 17.00
N PRO A 1116 -46.81 39.47 16.22
CA PRO A 1116 -47.66 39.24 15.06
C PRO A 1116 -49.14 39.07 15.44
N PHE A 1117 -50.02 39.08 14.44
CA PHE A 1117 -51.47 38.92 14.63
C PHE A 1117 -51.83 37.67 15.46
N ASN A 1118 -51.18 36.53 15.22
CA ASN A 1118 -51.44 35.30 15.96
C ASN A 1118 -50.98 35.31 17.42
N PHE A 1119 -50.33 36.38 17.90
CA PHE A 1119 -49.84 36.47 19.27
C PHE A 1119 -50.98 36.36 20.30
N LYS A 1120 -52.18 36.85 19.97
CA LYS A 1120 -53.35 36.84 20.86
C LYS A 1120 -54.16 35.53 20.84
N ASN A 1121 -53.82 34.60 19.95
CA ASN A 1121 -54.57 33.38 19.68
C ASN A 1121 -53.76 32.13 20.08
N TYR A 1122 -54.35 30.94 19.97
CA TYR A 1122 -53.58 29.70 20.02
C TYR A 1122 -52.75 29.52 18.74
N LYS A 1123 -51.57 28.92 18.86
CA LYS A 1123 -50.67 28.63 17.72
C LYS A 1123 -49.82 27.40 17.97
N VAL A 1124 -49.25 26.83 16.92
CA VAL A 1124 -48.23 25.77 17.01
C VAL A 1124 -46.85 26.40 16.87
N ILE A 1125 -45.92 26.14 17.79
CA ILE A 1125 -44.56 26.68 17.77
C ILE A 1125 -43.57 25.56 17.40
N LEU A 1126 -42.69 25.84 16.44
CA LEU A 1126 -41.69 24.92 15.90
C LEU A 1126 -40.29 25.54 15.88
N PRO A 1127 -39.21 24.76 16.08
CA PRO A 1127 -37.86 25.27 15.89
C PRO A 1127 -37.61 25.71 14.44
N LYS A 1128 -36.91 26.84 14.29
CA LYS A 1128 -36.44 27.35 12.99
C LYS A 1128 -35.38 26.44 12.36
N SER A 1129 -34.56 25.79 13.19
CA SER A 1129 -33.58 24.79 12.76
C SER A 1129 -34.02 23.42 13.28
N ASN A 1130 -34.26 22.47 12.38
CA ASN A 1130 -34.86 21.19 12.70
C ASN A 1130 -34.34 20.06 11.78
N GLY A 1131 -33.76 19.01 12.38
CA GLY A 1131 -33.16 17.88 11.64
C GLY A 1131 -31.96 18.28 10.78
N SER A 1132 -31.52 17.38 9.90
CA SER A 1132 -30.44 17.60 8.92
C SER A 1132 -30.97 18.01 7.54
N GLY A 1133 -32.25 17.74 7.24
CA GLY A 1133 -32.85 18.00 5.93
C GLY A 1133 -32.98 16.77 5.04
N ILE A 1134 -32.80 15.57 5.61
CA ILE A 1134 -33.09 14.30 4.94
C ILE A 1134 -34.60 14.08 4.91
N LEU A 1135 -35.12 13.61 3.77
CA LEU A 1135 -36.53 13.25 3.62
C LEU A 1135 -36.89 12.19 4.66
N GLY A 1136 -37.97 12.45 5.41
CA GLY A 1136 -38.50 11.49 6.37
C GLY A 1136 -37.96 11.55 7.80
N GLU A 1137 -37.10 12.53 8.11
CA GLU A 1137 -36.71 12.82 9.49
C GLU A 1137 -37.91 13.25 10.36
N ALA A 1138 -37.88 12.84 11.64
CA ALA A 1138 -38.82 13.35 12.63
C ALA A 1138 -38.51 14.81 12.93
N LEU A 1139 -39.55 15.65 12.99
CA LEU A 1139 -39.41 17.02 13.44
C LEU A 1139 -39.20 17.02 14.96
N SER A 1140 -38.36 17.93 15.44
CA SER A 1140 -38.31 18.32 16.85
C SER A 1140 -39.74 18.61 17.33
N PRO A 1141 -40.18 18.05 18.49
CA PRO A 1141 -41.58 18.09 18.89
C PRO A 1141 -42.17 19.51 18.83
N PRO A 1142 -43.22 19.76 18.03
CA PRO A 1142 -43.97 21.01 18.09
C PRO A 1142 -44.63 21.17 19.46
N ILE A 1143 -44.95 22.41 19.83
CA ILE A 1143 -45.66 22.73 21.07
C ILE A 1143 -46.80 23.70 20.81
N ILE A 1144 -47.82 23.68 21.66
CA ILE A 1144 -48.93 24.64 21.59
C ILE A 1144 -48.56 25.90 22.38
N GLY A 1145 -48.53 27.04 21.69
CA GLY A 1145 -48.49 28.36 22.32
C GLY A 1145 -49.90 28.82 22.63
N ALA A 1146 -50.21 29.01 23.91
CA ALA A 1146 -51.45 29.65 24.35
C ALA A 1146 -51.50 31.13 23.91
N PRO A 1147 -52.69 31.79 23.93
CA PRO A 1147 -52.81 33.23 23.83
C PRO A 1147 -51.74 33.96 24.66
N PHE A 1148 -51.09 34.95 24.06
CA PHE A 1148 -50.00 35.73 24.67
C PHE A 1148 -48.74 34.92 25.03
N THR A 1149 -48.51 33.80 24.35
CA THR A 1149 -47.21 33.13 24.27
C THR A 1149 -46.55 33.45 22.92
N GLY A 1150 -45.39 34.12 22.95
CA GLY A 1150 -44.54 34.44 21.81
C GLY A 1150 -43.21 33.68 21.85
N HIS A 1151 -42.29 33.95 20.93
CA HIS A 1151 -41.03 33.22 20.82
C HIS A 1151 -39.85 34.08 20.38
N THR A 1152 -38.62 33.62 20.67
CA THR A 1152 -37.38 34.20 20.12
C THR A 1152 -37.15 33.77 18.67
N GLN A 1153 -36.12 34.33 18.01
CA GLN A 1153 -35.68 33.95 16.66
C GLN A 1153 -35.27 32.48 16.48
N THR A 1154 -35.25 31.70 17.56
CA THR A 1154 -34.99 30.26 17.53
C THR A 1154 -36.19 29.46 17.00
N PHE A 1155 -37.39 30.03 17.06
CA PHE A 1155 -38.63 29.36 16.68
C PHE A 1155 -39.40 30.16 15.62
N LEU A 1156 -40.42 29.53 15.05
CA LEU A 1156 -41.48 30.12 14.25
C LEU A 1156 -42.82 29.63 14.77
N SER A 1157 -43.93 30.25 14.35
CA SER A 1157 -45.27 29.79 14.73
C SER A 1157 -46.20 29.58 13.53
N ILE A 1158 -47.13 28.64 13.66
CA ILE A 1158 -48.09 28.24 12.63
C ILE A 1158 -49.51 28.41 13.19
N GLY A 1159 -50.35 29.10 12.43
CA GLY A 1159 -51.76 29.32 12.72
C GLY A 1159 -52.06 30.47 13.68
N SER A 1160 -53.34 30.83 13.72
CA SER A 1160 -53.96 31.83 14.59
C SER A 1160 -55.33 31.32 14.99
N PHE A 1161 -55.36 30.39 15.93
CA PHE A 1161 -56.54 29.58 16.27
C PHE A 1161 -57.30 30.17 17.46
N ASP A 1162 -58.63 30.20 17.39
CA ASP A 1162 -59.46 30.71 18.49
C ASP A 1162 -59.63 29.64 19.58
N ALA A 1163 -59.62 28.36 19.20
CA ALA A 1163 -59.75 27.23 20.12
C ALA A 1163 -58.46 26.41 20.23
N LYS A 1164 -58.22 25.84 21.42
CA LYS A 1164 -57.09 24.93 21.66
C LYS A 1164 -57.19 23.66 20.80
N SER A 1165 -58.41 23.16 20.55
CA SER A 1165 -58.68 21.98 19.72
C SER A 1165 -58.17 22.14 18.29
N GLU A 1166 -58.31 23.33 17.69
CA GLU A 1166 -57.80 23.62 16.35
C GLU A 1166 -56.26 23.59 16.29
N ALA A 1167 -55.60 24.09 17.34
CA ALA A 1167 -54.14 23.99 17.47
C ALA A 1167 -53.68 22.52 17.67
N GLU A 1168 -54.49 21.70 18.36
CA GLU A 1168 -54.27 20.25 18.50
C GLU A 1168 -54.54 19.50 17.18
N ALA A 1169 -55.48 19.93 16.35
CA ALA A 1169 -55.66 19.39 15.00
C ALA A 1169 -54.45 19.73 14.10
N CYS A 1170 -54.02 20.99 14.13
CA CYS A 1170 -52.83 21.45 13.40
C CYS A 1170 -51.55 20.72 13.83
N ILE A 1171 -51.36 20.48 15.13
CA ILE A 1171 -50.18 19.74 15.62
C ILE A 1171 -50.18 18.28 15.14
N LYS A 1172 -51.35 17.62 15.09
CA LYS A 1172 -51.48 16.27 14.53
C LYS A 1172 -51.16 16.28 13.04
N TYR A 1173 -51.69 17.24 12.29
CA TYR A 1173 -51.41 17.39 10.85
C TYR A 1173 -49.92 17.52 10.55
N ILE A 1174 -49.21 18.38 11.27
CA ILE A 1174 -47.76 18.59 11.10
C ILE A 1174 -46.95 17.30 11.37
N LYS A 1175 -47.44 16.40 12.22
CA LYS A 1175 -46.78 15.12 12.54
C LYS A 1175 -47.04 14.03 11.49
N THR A 1176 -48.09 14.15 10.68
CA THR A 1176 -48.42 13.17 9.61
C THR A 1176 -47.24 12.93 8.68
N LYS A 1177 -47.12 11.70 8.17
CA LYS A 1177 -46.13 11.35 7.15
C LYS A 1177 -46.43 12.10 5.85
N PHE A 1178 -47.70 12.31 5.52
CA PHE A 1178 -48.16 13.10 4.38
C PHE A 1178 -47.60 14.53 4.41
N ALA A 1179 -47.84 15.30 5.47
CA ALA A 1179 -47.38 16.69 5.55
C ALA A 1179 -45.84 16.79 5.53
N ARG A 1180 -45.16 15.84 6.20
CA ARG A 1180 -43.68 15.80 6.24
C ARG A 1180 -43.04 15.35 4.93
N THR A 1181 -43.73 14.52 4.14
CA THR A 1181 -43.32 14.18 2.77
C THR A 1181 -43.27 15.45 1.91
N LEU A 1182 -44.34 16.25 1.93
CA LEU A 1182 -44.44 17.49 1.16
C LEU A 1182 -43.47 18.57 1.67
N LEU A 1183 -43.26 18.66 2.99
CA LEU A 1183 -42.22 19.52 3.57
C LEU A 1183 -40.82 19.15 3.07
N GLY A 1184 -40.55 17.84 2.94
CA GLY A 1184 -39.27 17.29 2.50
C GLY A 1184 -38.87 17.71 1.08
N ILE A 1185 -39.82 18.15 0.25
CA ILE A 1185 -39.56 18.66 -1.11
C ILE A 1185 -38.66 19.89 -1.07
N LEU A 1186 -38.95 20.85 -0.19
CA LEU A 1186 -38.19 22.10 -0.10
C LEU A 1186 -37.17 22.10 1.04
N LYS A 1187 -37.39 21.31 2.10
CA LYS A 1187 -36.57 21.29 3.32
C LYS A 1187 -35.36 20.34 3.22
N ILE A 1188 -34.42 20.66 2.33
CA ILE A 1188 -33.17 19.91 2.12
C ILE A 1188 -32.00 20.27 3.07
N THR A 1189 -32.26 21.12 4.06
CA THR A 1189 -31.27 21.48 5.12
C THR A 1189 -31.99 21.59 6.47
N GLN A 1190 -31.23 21.77 7.55
CA GLN A 1190 -31.79 22.03 8.88
C GLN A 1190 -32.70 23.28 8.95
N HIS A 1191 -32.54 24.27 8.05
CA HIS A 1191 -33.33 25.50 8.08
C HIS A 1191 -34.77 25.27 7.61
N ASN A 1192 -35.74 25.71 8.42
CA ASN A 1192 -37.18 25.48 8.24
C ASN A 1192 -38.01 26.79 8.17
N PRO A 1193 -37.71 27.78 7.31
CA PRO A 1193 -38.55 28.98 7.18
C PRO A 1193 -39.93 28.66 6.55
N ALA A 1194 -40.85 29.62 6.61
CA ALA A 1194 -42.21 29.50 6.06
C ALA A 1194 -42.24 29.01 4.61
N GLU A 1195 -41.30 29.49 3.78
CA GLU A 1195 -41.16 29.10 2.36
C GLU A 1195 -40.99 27.60 2.16
N LYS A 1196 -40.47 26.86 3.15
CA LYS A 1196 -40.30 25.39 3.05
C LYS A 1196 -41.62 24.63 3.12
N TRP A 1197 -42.67 25.27 3.59
CA TRP A 1197 -44.01 24.70 3.71
C TRP A 1197 -44.91 25.04 2.52
N ASN A 1198 -44.36 25.64 1.45
CA ASN A 1198 -45.14 26.13 0.30
C ASN A 1198 -45.98 25.06 -0.41
N TYR A 1199 -45.57 23.79 -0.36
CA TYR A 1199 -46.30 22.68 -0.98
C TYR A 1199 -47.12 21.85 0.01
N VAL A 1200 -47.10 22.20 1.30
CA VAL A 1200 -47.93 21.54 2.30
C VAL A 1200 -49.31 22.19 2.25
N PRO A 1201 -50.40 21.45 1.96
CA PRO A 1201 -51.71 22.07 1.79
C PRO A 1201 -52.28 22.50 3.15
N LEU A 1202 -52.89 23.67 3.20
CA LEU A 1202 -53.66 24.15 4.33
C LEU A 1202 -54.93 23.30 4.49
N GLN A 1203 -55.18 22.81 5.71
CA GLN A 1203 -56.39 22.06 6.03
C GLN A 1203 -57.34 22.91 6.88
N ASN A 1204 -58.62 22.55 6.88
CA ASN A 1204 -59.57 23.06 7.86
C ASN A 1204 -59.31 22.35 9.20
N PHE A 1205 -58.95 23.10 10.24
CA PHE A 1205 -58.67 22.57 11.58
C PHE A 1205 -59.84 22.71 12.56
N SER A 1206 -60.96 23.30 12.13
CA SER A 1206 -62.17 23.45 12.93
C SER A 1206 -62.98 22.15 12.99
N ASP A 1207 -64.02 22.13 13.82
CA ASP A 1207 -64.94 20.99 13.97
C ASP A 1207 -65.73 20.68 12.68
N ASN A 1208 -65.73 21.59 11.69
CA ASN A 1208 -66.35 21.41 10.37
C ASN A 1208 -65.37 20.85 9.31
N SER A 1209 -64.25 20.26 9.73
CA SER A 1209 -63.25 19.70 8.82
C SER A 1209 -63.78 18.46 8.08
N ASP A 1210 -63.28 18.24 6.86
CA ASP A 1210 -63.47 17.00 6.12
C ASP A 1210 -62.53 15.87 6.60
N ILE A 1211 -61.57 16.20 7.47
CA ILE A 1211 -60.68 15.26 8.15
C ILE A 1211 -61.12 15.09 9.61
N ASP A 1212 -61.29 13.85 10.07
CA ASP A 1212 -61.57 13.54 11.46
C ASP A 1212 -60.29 13.63 12.31
N TRP A 1213 -60.06 14.80 12.91
CA TRP A 1213 -58.92 15.08 13.78
C TRP A 1213 -58.97 14.36 15.14
N SER A 1214 -60.07 13.69 15.50
CA SER A 1214 -60.14 12.91 16.74
C SER A 1214 -59.31 11.62 16.67
N LYS A 1215 -59.01 11.14 15.46
CA LYS A 1215 -58.28 9.90 15.17
C LYS A 1215 -56.78 9.96 15.51
N SER A 1216 -56.12 8.80 15.44
CA SER A 1216 -54.67 8.68 15.52
C SER A 1216 -53.97 9.29 14.30
N ILE A 1217 -52.67 9.60 14.40
CA ILE A 1217 -51.91 10.20 13.29
C ILE A 1217 -51.90 9.28 12.07
N SER A 1218 -51.72 7.96 12.25
CA SER A 1218 -51.75 6.97 11.17
C SER A 1218 -53.11 6.92 10.45
N GLU A 1219 -54.22 6.98 11.19
CA GLU A 1219 -55.56 7.05 10.59
C GLU A 1219 -55.80 8.38 9.87
N ILE A 1220 -55.22 9.49 10.35
CA ILE A 1220 -55.27 10.78 9.67
C ILE A 1220 -54.44 10.74 8.36
N ASP A 1221 -53.26 10.11 8.36
CA ASP A 1221 -52.47 9.87 7.16
C ASP A 1221 -53.29 9.13 6.09
N TYR A 1222 -54.00 8.06 6.47
CA TYR A 1222 -54.88 7.34 5.54
C TYR A 1222 -56.01 8.22 4.97
N GLN A 1223 -56.62 9.07 5.81
CA GLN A 1223 -57.62 10.03 5.35
C GLN A 1223 -57.03 11.03 4.33
N LEU A 1224 -55.82 11.52 4.57
CA LEU A 1224 -55.11 12.43 3.66
C LEU A 1224 -54.71 11.75 2.35
N TYR A 1225 -54.18 10.52 2.40
CA TYR A 1225 -53.86 9.73 1.20
C TYR A 1225 -55.08 9.55 0.31
N LYS A 1226 -56.24 9.24 0.91
CA LYS A 1226 -57.52 9.12 0.20
C LYS A 1226 -57.99 10.46 -0.37
N LYS A 1227 -57.91 11.56 0.40
CA LYS A 1227 -58.32 12.91 -0.02
C LYS A 1227 -57.56 13.39 -1.26
N TYR A 1228 -56.26 13.09 -1.32
CA TYR A 1228 -55.39 13.49 -2.44
C TYR A 1228 -55.23 12.43 -3.53
N GLY A 1229 -55.90 11.28 -3.42
CA GLY A 1229 -55.92 10.25 -4.46
C GLY A 1229 -54.56 9.58 -4.69
N LEU A 1230 -53.84 9.30 -3.60
CA LEU A 1230 -52.56 8.60 -3.70
C LEU A 1230 -52.74 7.12 -4.06
N SER A 1231 -51.84 6.59 -4.90
CA SER A 1231 -51.81 5.17 -5.29
C SER A 1231 -51.11 4.33 -4.23
N ASP A 1232 -51.30 3.00 -4.26
CA ASP A 1232 -50.65 2.08 -3.32
C ASP A 1232 -49.11 2.19 -3.38
N GLU A 1233 -48.55 2.44 -4.57
CA GLU A 1233 -47.12 2.63 -4.77
C GLU A 1233 -46.56 3.92 -4.18
N GLU A 1234 -47.36 4.99 -4.19
CA GLU A 1234 -47.03 6.29 -3.58
C GLU A 1234 -47.16 6.21 -2.05
N ILE A 1235 -48.19 5.53 -1.56
CA ILE A 1235 -48.38 5.26 -0.13
C ILE A 1235 -47.20 4.44 0.40
N ALA A 1236 -46.84 3.33 -0.27
CA ALA A 1236 -45.68 2.52 0.11
C ALA A 1236 -44.38 3.34 0.16
N PHE A 1237 -44.18 4.26 -0.79
CA PHE A 1237 -43.03 5.16 -0.79
C PHE A 1237 -43.01 6.09 0.43
N ILE A 1238 -44.15 6.68 0.81
CA ILE A 1238 -44.26 7.52 2.01
C ILE A 1238 -43.98 6.69 3.27
N GLU A 1239 -44.58 5.51 3.37
CA GLU A 1239 -44.44 4.63 4.53
C GLU A 1239 -43.01 4.11 4.73
N GLU A 1240 -42.28 3.83 3.63
CA GLU A 1240 -40.87 3.41 3.65
C GLU A 1240 -39.94 4.58 3.99
N LYS A 1241 -40.14 5.75 3.38
CA LYS A 1241 -39.19 6.87 3.48
C LYS A 1241 -39.40 7.74 4.70
N VAL A 1242 -40.61 7.85 5.25
CA VAL A 1242 -40.94 8.79 6.33
C VAL A 1242 -41.23 8.07 7.64
N LYS A 1243 -40.39 8.34 8.66
CA LYS A 1243 -40.53 7.74 9.98
C LYS A 1243 -41.78 8.25 10.68
N GLU A 1244 -42.44 7.38 11.44
CA GLU A 1244 -43.62 7.74 12.25
C GLU A 1244 -43.26 8.69 13.40
N MET A 1245 -44.23 9.51 13.82
CA MET A 1245 -44.09 10.43 14.95
C MET A 1245 -45.26 10.23 15.91
N GLU A 1246 -44.96 10.12 17.20
CA GLU A 1246 -45.95 10.13 18.30
C GLU A 1246 -46.43 11.54 18.62
#